data_AF-A0A0T6LSU6-F1
#
_entry.id   AF-A0A0T6LSU6-F1
#
_cell.length_a   1.000
_cell.length_b   1.000
_cell.length_c   1.000
_cell.angle_alpha   90.00
_cell.angle_beta   90.00
_cell.angle_gamma   90.00
#
_symmetry.space_group_name_H-M   'P 1'
#
loop_
_entity.id
_entity.type
_entity.pdbx_description
1 polymer ?
#
loop_
_entity_poly.entity_id
_entity_poly.type
_entity_poly.pdbx_seq_one_letter_code
_entity_poly.pdbx_strand_id
1 'polypeptide(L)'
;MLIRRLSYVLGQEPATGVTRLLPVLEGAEGTAAPDELSERVERLVLLTHREPRVGADLPVGTLSFSRFPDGSGLLCNVRAGGAPGSEGACRVEAVHLAPGSAELERLWPIDTWHSPSWEAAAGSGGAGDALLPGARFTQELLVRFVGERSARVAPFLADVRRLFEDPAGRQVVVAERDPETVALWIALACASLPDEHARALTFVIRTTSPARAPQQVVGIGPEADFDRSDPVVLEHLYRVHDGLGGPGSPARTDPWSELTAWLWLAGVQPRSHAGTRPSADPFALAPLVAAALRTGALLETDPAPLTDDTVRAMVPVLAASAGQPGLVPGDDDHLVRVCRRLGRGRAPDVVEPLALAVARAWLGAVLDGTVPPEPDVTGELPLGAGARRALREDFGLRLEEDLRRRLRGPVSDWAGPLRLAFTLGSGTGRVVEDAVEGLVRALLSSPEEGASAEAAAVLEHVAHPELTGRVLGRLGAEATGWRLGNLRALAASPQGHWLLRDADDAPLVLRLTWAAAGYGGPPHGLGGGELWEKLSETLPGGTVPDADTLVAMWRLVWDNGRPANADVPAVVRVGTPRLIVEAKLANRLLPWLVAPEQVSPELVGFARAVLHGALLGSRERATAQLLVLCADTMSGTVPLAAAVERVGVLRALAEPLSEPLWRGVAARLAVGLARAEPSEVSQLRVVRFLATADRALLREYRSAVLSHYLQGATTGALAQCPRDVARLFYAWSLRMDGATDTWQQVTLELRRDVLGAALGRMGDQELREVPAHLPRTDEKWQQAWQQWLRDT
;
A
#
# COMPACT_ATOMS: atom_id res chain seq x y z
N MET A 1 -50.15 46.49 24.03
CA MET A 1 -49.90 47.51 23.01
C MET A 1 -49.51 48.79 23.72
N LEU A 2 -48.36 49.36 23.40
CA LEU A 2 -47.98 50.76 23.62
C LEU A 2 -46.59 50.96 23.02
N ILE A 3 -46.56 51.05 21.69
CA ILE A 3 -45.39 51.56 20.97
C ILE A 3 -45.49 53.08 21.09
N ARG A 4 -44.50 53.74 21.70
CA ARG A 4 -44.49 55.21 21.79
C ARG A 4 -43.52 55.75 20.75
N ARG A 5 -44.03 56.51 19.78
CA ARG A 5 -43.22 57.16 18.73
C ARG A 5 -42.94 58.61 19.11
N LEU A 6 -41.70 59.03 18.95
CA LEU A 6 -41.19 60.36 19.28
C LEU A 6 -40.37 60.88 18.09
N SER A 7 -40.55 62.14 17.72
CA SER A 7 -39.85 62.78 16.60
C SER A 7 -39.06 63.98 17.11
N TYR A 8 -37.78 64.06 16.75
CA TYR A 8 -36.88 65.14 17.16
C TYR A 8 -36.18 65.76 15.95
N VAL A 9 -35.85 67.04 16.02
CA VAL A 9 -34.91 67.70 15.13
C VAL A 9 -33.60 67.89 15.87
N LEU A 10 -32.52 67.37 15.31
CA LEU A 10 -31.15 67.59 15.76
C LEU A 10 -30.64 68.86 15.08
N GLY A 11 -30.34 69.88 15.88
CA GLY A 11 -29.80 71.15 15.40
C GLY A 11 -28.67 71.67 16.28
N GLN A 12 -27.78 72.49 15.70
CA GLN A 12 -26.78 73.23 16.46
C GLN A 12 -27.29 74.63 16.82
N GLU A 13 -27.08 75.03 18.07
CA GLU A 13 -27.33 76.40 18.49
C GLU A 13 -26.25 77.33 17.87
N PRO A 14 -26.61 78.32 17.04
CA PRO A 14 -25.66 79.10 16.23
C PRO A 14 -24.57 79.83 17.02
N ALA A 15 -24.84 80.15 18.29
CA ALA A 15 -23.95 80.93 19.14
C ALA A 15 -22.95 80.08 19.96
N THR A 16 -23.28 78.81 20.22
CA THR A 16 -22.54 77.96 21.17
C THR A 16 -21.96 76.70 20.52
N GLY A 17 -22.45 76.32 19.33
CA GLY A 17 -22.12 75.05 18.68
C GLY A 17 -22.63 73.83 19.45
N VAL A 18 -23.49 74.04 20.46
CA VAL A 18 -24.07 72.95 21.25
C VAL A 18 -25.20 72.30 20.47
N THR A 19 -25.05 71.01 20.20
CA THR A 19 -26.10 70.17 19.64
C THR A 19 -27.26 70.06 20.63
N ARG A 20 -28.48 70.42 20.22
CA ARG A 20 -29.71 70.22 20.99
C ARG A 20 -30.71 69.39 20.19
N LEU A 21 -31.47 68.57 20.91
CA LEU A 21 -32.67 67.92 20.39
C LEU A 21 -33.87 68.84 20.64
N LEU A 22 -34.62 69.14 19.59
CA LEU A 22 -35.88 69.87 19.68
C LEU A 22 -37.01 68.89 19.34
N PRO A 23 -37.95 68.61 20.27
CA PRO A 23 -39.10 67.75 19.95
C PRO A 23 -39.96 68.41 18.87
N VAL A 24 -40.36 67.64 17.86
CA VAL A 24 -41.29 68.09 16.82
C VAL A 24 -42.70 67.93 17.37
N LEU A 25 -43.24 69.00 17.96
CA LEU A 25 -44.63 69.03 18.41
C LEU A 25 -45.55 69.31 17.21
N GLU A 26 -46.08 68.25 16.60
CA GLU A 26 -47.20 68.39 15.65
C GLU A 26 -48.50 68.62 16.43
N GLY A 27 -48.86 69.89 16.62
CA GLY A 27 -50.23 70.32 16.89
C GLY A 27 -50.81 69.99 18.26
N ALA A 28 -50.28 70.59 19.33
CA ALA A 28 -51.07 71.05 20.48
C ALA A 28 -50.22 72.03 21.30
N GLU A 29 -50.67 73.27 21.44
CA GLU A 29 -50.10 74.22 22.39
C GLU A 29 -50.24 73.65 23.81
N GLY A 30 -49.11 73.24 24.38
CA GLY A 30 -49.03 72.74 25.74
C GLY A 30 -47.60 72.34 26.06
N THR A 31 -46.91 73.18 26.81
CA THR A 31 -45.66 72.86 27.51
C THR A 31 -45.91 71.73 28.51
N ALA A 32 -45.95 70.49 28.04
CA ALA A 32 -45.86 69.31 28.89
C ALA A 32 -44.41 69.21 29.36
N ALA A 33 -44.20 69.16 30.68
CA ALA A 33 -42.90 68.90 31.27
C ALA A 33 -42.32 67.58 30.69
N PRO A 34 -40.98 67.44 30.56
CA PRO A 34 -40.38 66.23 30.05
C PRO A 34 -40.80 65.04 30.92
N ASP A 35 -41.47 64.03 30.34
CA ASP A 35 -41.62 62.72 30.98
C ASP A 35 -40.24 62.08 31.15
N GLU A 36 -40.02 61.34 32.24
CA GLU A 36 -38.75 60.63 32.53
C GLU A 36 -38.28 59.73 31.35
N LEU A 37 -39.24 59.17 30.58
CA LEU A 37 -38.96 58.42 29.37
C LEU A 37 -38.38 59.30 28.25
N SER A 38 -38.90 60.51 28.06
CA SER A 38 -38.41 61.45 27.04
C SER A 38 -36.98 61.88 27.34
N GLU A 39 -36.65 62.18 28.59
CA GLU A 39 -35.26 62.52 28.99
C GLU A 39 -34.29 61.36 28.75
N ARG A 40 -34.73 60.12 29.04
CA ARG A 40 -33.94 58.91 28.79
C ARG A 40 -33.70 58.66 27.30
N VAL A 41 -34.73 58.88 26.47
CA VAL A 41 -34.64 58.77 25.00
C VAL A 41 -33.71 59.85 24.44
N GLU A 42 -33.89 61.12 24.85
CA GLU A 42 -33.06 62.24 24.40
C GLU A 42 -31.58 62.02 24.75
N ARG A 43 -31.29 61.54 25.96
CA ARG A 43 -29.91 61.23 26.37
C ARG A 43 -29.28 60.15 25.47
N LEU A 44 -30.00 59.08 25.15
CA LEU A 44 -29.48 58.01 24.28
C LEU A 44 -29.28 58.49 22.83
N VAL A 45 -30.22 59.27 22.30
CA VAL A 45 -30.10 59.84 20.95
C VAL A 45 -28.86 60.76 20.88
N LEU A 46 -28.64 61.61 21.88
CA LEU A 46 -27.46 62.48 21.95
C LEU A 46 -26.14 61.71 22.15
N LEU A 47 -26.14 60.56 22.81
CA LEU A 47 -24.94 59.71 22.94
C LEU A 47 -24.60 58.99 21.64
N THR A 48 -25.60 58.66 20.82
CA THR A 48 -25.46 57.81 19.63
C THR A 48 -25.23 58.62 18.34
N HIS A 49 -25.94 59.74 18.18
CA HIS A 49 -26.07 60.48 16.91
C HIS A 49 -25.47 61.89 16.93
N ARG A 50 -24.54 62.18 17.86
CA ARG A 50 -23.92 63.52 17.95
C ARG A 50 -22.98 63.81 16.78
N GLU A 51 -23.06 65.03 16.23
CA GLU A 51 -22.13 65.52 15.22
C GLU A 51 -20.71 65.78 15.77
N PRO A 52 -19.65 65.47 15.00
CA PRO A 52 -18.34 66.08 15.15
C PRO A 52 -18.05 67.03 13.99
N ARG A 53 -17.57 68.22 14.36
CA ARG A 53 -17.00 69.28 13.53
C ARG A 53 -17.94 69.89 12.48
N VAL A 54 -17.84 71.22 12.42
CA VAL A 54 -18.48 72.07 11.39
C VAL A 54 -18.08 71.56 10.00
N GLY A 55 -19.06 71.09 9.22
CA GLY A 55 -18.88 70.69 7.81
C GLY A 55 -18.89 69.19 7.51
N ALA A 56 -19.18 68.31 8.47
CA ALA A 56 -19.44 66.89 8.20
C ALA A 56 -20.95 66.62 8.14
N ASP A 57 -21.46 66.23 6.97
CA ASP A 57 -22.87 65.84 6.82
C ASP A 57 -23.14 64.55 7.62
N LEU A 58 -24.15 64.60 8.50
CA LEU A 58 -24.69 63.40 9.16
C LEU A 58 -25.19 62.43 8.07
N PRO A 59 -24.80 61.15 8.10
CA PRO A 59 -25.28 60.17 7.14
C PRO A 59 -26.78 59.91 7.38
N VAL A 60 -27.59 60.54 6.53
CA VAL A 60 -29.04 60.33 6.44
C VAL A 60 -29.32 58.84 6.22
N GLY A 61 -30.30 58.32 6.95
CA GLY A 61 -30.67 56.90 6.95
C GLY A 61 -29.90 56.07 7.98
N THR A 62 -29.44 56.62 9.10
CA THR A 62 -28.76 55.84 10.14
C THR A 62 -29.77 55.21 11.10
N LEU A 63 -29.73 53.87 11.26
CA LEU A 63 -30.52 53.14 12.27
C LEU A 63 -29.68 52.82 13.51
N SER A 64 -30.29 52.94 14.69
CA SER A 64 -29.74 52.44 15.95
C SER A 64 -30.80 51.70 16.76
N PHE A 65 -30.40 50.64 17.45
CA PHE A 65 -31.21 49.93 18.43
C PHE A 65 -30.47 49.85 19.77
N SER A 66 -31.13 50.30 20.84
CA SER A 66 -30.62 50.27 22.21
C SER A 66 -31.60 49.58 23.14
N ARG A 67 -31.11 48.99 24.23
CA ARG A 67 -31.95 48.43 25.29
C ARG A 67 -31.74 49.17 26.61
N PHE A 68 -32.83 49.37 27.31
CA PHE A 68 -32.83 49.96 28.64
C PHE A 68 -32.70 48.88 29.74
N PRO A 69 -32.27 49.25 30.96
CA PRO A 69 -32.18 48.32 32.10
C PRO A 69 -33.50 47.66 32.48
N ASP A 70 -34.64 48.29 32.17
CA ASP A 70 -36.00 47.76 32.38
C ASP A 70 -36.42 46.74 31.31
N GLY A 71 -35.53 46.40 30.37
CA GLY A 71 -35.77 45.45 29.28
C GLY A 71 -36.47 46.03 28.06
N SER A 72 -36.88 47.31 28.09
CA SER A 72 -37.49 48.00 26.96
C SER A 72 -36.47 48.35 25.87
N GLY A 73 -36.92 48.41 24.63
CA GLY A 73 -36.09 48.72 23.46
C GLY A 73 -36.33 50.13 22.94
N LEU A 74 -35.31 50.72 22.31
CA LEU A 74 -35.40 52.00 21.61
C LEU A 74 -34.80 51.84 20.21
N LEU A 75 -35.65 51.95 19.18
CA LEU A 75 -35.25 52.06 17.78
C LEU A 75 -35.18 53.54 17.41
N CYS A 76 -34.11 53.98 16.75
CA CYS A 76 -34.01 55.33 16.20
C CYS A 76 -33.58 55.29 14.74
N ASN A 77 -34.20 56.11 13.89
CA ASN A 77 -33.84 56.31 12.49
C ASN A 77 -33.59 57.81 12.22
N VAL A 78 -32.38 58.14 11.77
CA VAL A 78 -31.98 59.51 11.39
C VAL A 78 -32.29 59.75 9.92
N ARG A 79 -33.00 60.83 9.59
CA ARG A 79 -33.42 61.17 8.23
C ARG A 79 -33.04 62.60 7.86
N ALA A 80 -32.92 62.85 6.55
CA ALA A 80 -32.84 64.21 6.01
C ALA A 80 -34.18 64.89 6.28
N GLY A 81 -34.17 66.03 6.98
CA GLY A 81 -35.39 66.73 7.28
C GLY A 81 -35.21 67.79 8.36
N GLY A 82 -34.98 69.02 7.93
CA GLY A 82 -35.15 70.23 8.74
C GLY A 82 -36.26 71.10 8.15
N ALA A 83 -36.83 72.00 8.96
CA ALA A 83 -37.72 73.04 8.44
C ALA A 83 -36.99 73.88 7.36
N PRO A 84 -37.70 74.42 6.35
CA PRO A 84 -37.09 75.27 5.32
C PRO A 84 -36.35 76.44 5.98
N GLY A 85 -35.04 76.55 5.73
CA GLY A 85 -34.16 77.56 6.34
C GLY A 85 -33.08 77.00 7.30
N SER A 86 -33.09 75.69 7.59
CA SER A 86 -32.09 75.01 8.43
C SER A 86 -31.16 74.15 7.56
N GLU A 87 -30.13 74.74 6.96
CA GLU A 87 -29.09 73.98 6.26
C GLU A 87 -28.37 73.09 7.30
N GLY A 88 -28.40 71.76 7.09
CA GLY A 88 -27.72 70.76 7.94
C GLY A 88 -28.57 70.08 9.05
N ALA A 89 -29.84 70.46 9.26
CA ALA A 89 -30.64 69.83 10.33
C ALA A 89 -31.17 68.43 9.95
N CYS A 90 -31.03 67.47 10.86
CA CYS A 90 -31.49 66.08 10.70
C CYS A 90 -32.69 65.78 11.59
N ARG A 91 -33.67 65.01 11.08
CA ARG A 91 -34.81 64.52 11.87
C ARG A 91 -34.49 63.13 12.43
N VAL A 92 -34.70 62.92 13.72
CA VAL A 92 -34.57 61.61 14.38
C VAL A 92 -35.95 61.10 14.76
N GLU A 93 -36.34 59.98 14.17
CA GLU A 93 -37.56 59.24 14.52
C GLU A 93 -37.19 58.15 15.53
N ALA A 94 -37.79 58.19 16.72
CA ALA A 94 -37.54 57.23 17.79
C ALA A 94 -38.82 56.43 18.11
N VAL A 95 -38.68 55.12 18.29
CA VAL A 95 -39.76 54.18 18.60
C VAL A 95 -39.37 53.42 19.87
N HIS A 96 -40.10 53.68 20.95
CA HIS A 96 -39.97 52.96 22.21
C HIS A 96 -40.82 51.69 22.19
N LEU A 97 -40.18 50.57 22.51
CA LEU A 97 -40.76 49.23 22.52
C LEU A 97 -40.82 48.73 23.96
N ALA A 98 -42.03 48.54 24.48
CA ALA A 98 -42.22 47.97 25.81
C ALA A 98 -41.56 46.58 25.95
N PRO A 99 -41.13 46.18 27.16
CA PRO A 99 -40.58 44.85 27.39
C PRO A 99 -41.58 43.76 26.95
N GLY A 100 -41.11 42.77 26.19
CA GLY A 100 -41.98 41.67 25.70
C GLY A 100 -42.99 42.08 24.63
N SER A 101 -42.72 43.15 23.86
CA SER A 101 -43.60 43.52 22.75
C SER A 101 -43.63 42.42 21.67
N ALA A 102 -44.83 42.08 21.21
CA ALA A 102 -45.06 41.08 20.15
C ALA A 102 -44.35 41.44 18.82
N GLU A 103 -43.93 42.69 18.64
CA GLU A 103 -43.15 43.14 17.48
C GLU A 103 -41.70 42.64 17.53
N LEU A 104 -41.05 42.72 18.70
CA LEU A 104 -39.70 42.17 18.90
C LEU A 104 -39.71 40.64 18.86
N GLU A 105 -40.85 40.00 19.11
CA GLU A 105 -41.02 38.57 18.91
C GLU A 105 -41.07 38.19 17.42
N ARG A 106 -41.59 39.07 16.55
CA ARG A 106 -41.84 38.79 15.13
C ARG A 106 -40.77 39.28 14.16
N LEU A 107 -40.03 40.34 14.51
CA LEU A 107 -39.06 41.00 13.63
C LEU A 107 -37.75 41.27 14.36
N TRP A 108 -36.62 41.19 13.64
CA TRP A 108 -35.36 41.66 14.20
C TRP A 108 -35.24 43.18 14.04
N PRO A 109 -34.65 43.89 15.03
CA PRO A 109 -34.53 45.35 14.97
C PRO A 109 -33.89 45.88 13.67
N ILE A 110 -32.90 45.14 13.13
CA ILE A 110 -32.20 45.50 11.88
C ILE A 110 -33.10 45.43 10.62
N ASP A 111 -34.13 44.57 10.62
CA ASP A 111 -35.05 44.43 9.48
C ASP A 111 -35.87 45.70 9.26
N THR A 112 -35.94 46.59 10.25
CA THR A 112 -36.69 47.84 10.17
C THR A 112 -35.96 48.94 9.39
N TRP A 113 -34.70 48.78 9.01
CA TRP A 113 -33.86 49.88 8.51
C TRP A 113 -34.48 50.72 7.37
N HIS A 114 -34.95 50.06 6.31
CA HIS A 114 -35.64 50.71 5.18
C HIS A 114 -37.16 50.61 5.27
N SER A 115 -37.72 50.55 6.49
CA SER A 115 -39.16 50.31 6.66
C SER A 115 -39.99 51.48 6.09
N PRO A 116 -41.05 51.19 5.31
CA PRO A 116 -42.00 52.22 4.89
C PRO A 116 -42.69 52.86 6.10
N SER A 117 -42.72 52.18 7.26
CA SER A 117 -43.23 52.74 8.53
C SER A 117 -42.45 53.97 8.99
N TRP A 118 -41.20 54.18 8.53
CA TRP A 118 -40.48 55.42 8.80
C TRP A 118 -41.04 56.62 8.03
N GLU A 119 -41.63 56.41 6.85
CA GLU A 119 -42.18 57.47 5.97
C GLU A 119 -43.62 57.84 6.32
N ALA A 120 -44.45 56.85 6.66
CA ALA A 120 -45.88 57.06 6.94
C ALA A 120 -46.16 57.98 8.15
N ALA A 121 -45.23 58.10 9.10
CA ALA A 121 -45.41 58.97 10.26
C ALA A 121 -45.10 60.44 10.03
N ALA A 122 -44.54 60.82 8.87
CA ALA A 122 -44.25 62.21 8.55
C ALA A 122 -45.47 63.00 8.04
N GLY A 123 -46.65 62.38 7.87
CA GLY A 123 -47.79 63.04 7.21
C GLY A 123 -49.20 62.59 7.59
N SER A 124 -49.40 61.68 8.55
CA SER A 124 -50.76 61.30 8.97
C SER A 124 -50.81 60.91 10.44
N GLY A 125 -51.57 61.67 11.24
CA GLY A 125 -51.87 61.39 12.65
C GLY A 125 -52.83 60.21 12.85
N GLY A 126 -52.67 59.14 12.08
CA GLY A 126 -53.42 57.88 12.21
C GLY A 126 -52.52 56.77 12.71
N ALA A 127 -52.94 56.11 13.79
CA ALA A 127 -52.26 54.97 14.41
C ALA A 127 -52.01 53.81 13.41
N GLY A 128 -50.83 53.79 12.80
CA GLY A 128 -50.24 52.59 12.23
C GLY A 128 -49.43 51.88 13.30
N ASP A 129 -50.08 50.97 14.03
CA ASP A 129 -49.59 50.35 15.28
C ASP A 129 -48.57 49.21 15.09
N ALA A 130 -48.04 49.02 13.87
CA ALA A 130 -47.14 47.92 13.55
C ALA A 130 -45.90 48.37 12.75
N LEU A 131 -44.71 48.09 13.28
CA LEU A 131 -43.46 48.17 12.54
C LEU A 131 -43.44 47.11 11.43
N LEU A 132 -43.24 47.54 10.18
CA LEU A 132 -43.09 46.64 9.04
C LEU A 132 -41.62 46.38 8.74
N PRO A 133 -41.24 45.17 8.25
CA PRO A 133 -39.91 44.95 7.72
C PRO A 133 -39.69 45.82 6.49
N GLY A 134 -38.51 46.41 6.39
CA GLY A 134 -38.11 47.32 5.32
C GLY A 134 -36.89 46.88 4.54
N ALA A 135 -35.94 46.24 5.22
CA ALA A 135 -34.73 45.75 4.59
C ALA A 135 -34.97 44.36 3.96
N ARG A 136 -34.58 44.18 2.70
CA ARG A 136 -34.58 42.87 2.02
C ARG A 136 -33.22 42.19 2.18
N PHE A 137 -32.86 41.84 3.42
CA PHE A 137 -31.68 41.01 3.69
C PHE A 137 -31.97 39.55 3.32
N THR A 138 -32.01 39.25 2.02
CA THR A 138 -32.27 37.88 1.56
C THR A 138 -31.10 36.96 1.87
N GLN A 139 -31.36 35.65 1.94
CA GLN A 139 -30.31 34.66 2.16
C GLN A 139 -29.23 34.75 1.08
N GLU A 140 -29.62 34.92 -0.19
CA GLU A 140 -28.69 35.04 -1.32
C GLU A 140 -27.77 36.27 -1.18
N LEU A 141 -28.33 37.39 -0.70
CA LEU A 141 -27.56 38.60 -0.45
C LEU A 141 -26.52 38.40 0.66
N LEU A 142 -26.91 37.74 1.75
CA LEU A 142 -26.01 37.45 2.88
C LEU A 142 -24.93 36.41 2.49
N VAL A 143 -25.28 35.37 1.73
CA VAL A 143 -24.32 34.39 1.20
C VAL A 143 -23.29 35.07 0.30
N ARG A 144 -23.73 35.93 -0.64
CA ARG A 144 -22.81 36.71 -1.49
C ARG A 144 -21.90 37.60 -0.65
N PHE A 145 -22.47 38.30 0.33
CA PHE A 145 -21.73 39.18 1.24
C PHE A 145 -20.65 38.43 2.03
N VAL A 146 -20.98 37.24 2.55
CA VAL A 146 -20.05 36.35 3.26
C VAL A 146 -18.94 35.87 2.33
N GLY A 147 -19.25 35.51 1.08
CA GLY A 147 -18.24 35.12 0.09
C GLY A 147 -17.20 36.21 -0.19
N GLU A 148 -17.64 37.46 -0.32
CA GLU A 148 -16.76 38.62 -0.55
C GLU A 148 -15.86 38.97 0.66
N ARG A 149 -16.27 38.60 1.88
CA ARG A 149 -15.65 39.02 3.14
C ARG A 149 -15.20 37.85 4.02
N SER A 150 -15.04 36.67 3.44
CA SER A 150 -14.88 35.38 4.14
C SER A 150 -13.87 35.40 5.28
N ALA A 151 -12.72 36.06 5.10
CA ALA A 151 -11.66 36.16 6.11
C ALA A 151 -12.07 36.90 7.41
N ARG A 152 -13.07 37.78 7.36
CA ARG A 152 -13.54 38.57 8.52
C ARG A 152 -14.78 38.00 9.19
N VAL A 153 -15.49 37.06 8.55
CA VAL A 153 -16.80 36.58 9.00
C VAL A 153 -16.72 35.77 10.29
N ALA A 154 -15.91 34.71 10.33
CA ALA A 154 -15.77 33.91 11.55
C ALA A 154 -15.24 34.75 12.74
N PRO A 155 -14.20 35.59 12.58
CA PRO A 155 -13.76 36.46 13.67
C PRO A 155 -14.85 37.41 14.18
N PHE A 156 -15.63 38.00 13.28
CA PHE A 156 -16.75 38.89 13.65
C PHE A 156 -17.84 38.14 14.43
N LEU A 157 -18.25 36.96 13.94
CA LEU A 157 -19.26 36.15 14.64
C LEU A 157 -18.78 35.68 16.01
N ALA A 158 -17.50 35.35 16.17
CA ALA A 158 -16.92 34.99 17.47
C ALA A 158 -16.98 36.16 18.47
N ASP A 159 -16.61 37.37 18.02
CA ASP A 159 -16.65 38.55 18.87
C ASP A 159 -18.10 38.98 19.18
N VAL A 160 -19.05 38.80 18.26
CA VAL A 160 -20.48 39.00 18.53
C VAL A 160 -21.01 37.98 19.54
N ARG A 161 -20.62 36.71 19.46
CA ARG A 161 -21.01 35.67 20.45
C ARG A 161 -20.51 36.05 21.85
N ARG A 162 -19.26 36.53 21.96
CA ARG A 162 -18.65 36.93 23.24
C ARG A 162 -19.37 38.07 23.95
N LEU A 163 -20.08 38.94 23.22
CA LEU A 163 -20.91 40.00 23.82
C LEU A 163 -21.98 39.45 24.80
N PHE A 164 -22.35 38.17 24.64
CA PHE A 164 -23.33 37.50 25.49
C PHE A 164 -22.70 36.59 26.56
N GLU A 165 -21.43 36.21 26.40
CA GLU A 165 -20.65 35.53 27.44
C GLU A 165 -20.21 36.52 28.53
N ASP A 166 -19.79 37.72 28.13
CA ASP A 166 -19.42 38.82 29.00
C ASP A 166 -20.13 40.11 28.55
N PRO A 167 -21.31 40.43 29.11
CA PRO A 167 -22.03 41.66 28.78
C PRO A 167 -21.29 42.95 29.15
N ALA A 168 -20.29 42.88 30.04
CA ALA A 168 -19.38 43.99 30.34
C ALA A 168 -18.12 43.97 29.43
N GLY A 169 -18.08 43.04 28.48
CA GLY A 169 -17.02 42.86 27.51
C GLY A 169 -16.92 44.03 26.53
N ARG A 170 -15.93 43.92 25.64
CA ARG A 170 -15.57 44.99 24.72
C ARG A 170 -16.61 45.16 23.62
N GLN A 171 -16.89 46.40 23.27
CA GLN A 171 -17.72 46.73 22.11
C GLN A 171 -17.05 46.28 20.80
N VAL A 172 -17.87 45.84 19.86
CA VAL A 172 -17.46 45.44 18.51
C VAL A 172 -17.63 46.64 17.58
N VAL A 173 -16.52 47.14 17.04
CA VAL A 173 -16.50 48.27 16.10
C VAL A 173 -16.34 47.73 14.68
N VAL A 174 -17.26 48.09 13.78
CA VAL A 174 -17.23 47.67 12.37
C VAL A 174 -16.95 48.90 11.52
N ALA A 175 -15.73 48.97 10.96
CA ALA A 175 -15.31 50.11 10.15
C ALA A 175 -15.50 49.79 8.67
N GLU A 176 -16.42 50.48 8.01
CA GLU A 176 -16.74 50.28 6.59
C GLU A 176 -16.97 51.63 5.90
N ARG A 177 -16.79 51.70 4.58
CA ARG A 177 -17.03 52.96 3.85
C ARG A 177 -18.50 53.36 3.87
N ASP A 178 -19.37 52.36 3.72
CA ASP A 178 -20.80 52.56 3.51
C ASP A 178 -21.60 51.97 4.68
N PRO A 179 -22.62 52.68 5.19
CA PRO A 179 -23.49 52.18 6.26
C PRO A 179 -24.23 50.91 5.86
N GLU A 180 -24.49 50.69 4.57
CA GLU A 180 -25.10 49.46 4.04
C GLU A 180 -24.25 48.22 4.32
N THR A 181 -22.92 48.35 4.24
CA THR A 181 -22.02 47.24 4.55
C THR A 181 -22.07 46.90 6.04
N VAL A 182 -22.18 47.90 6.93
CA VAL A 182 -22.35 47.66 8.37
C VAL A 182 -23.71 47.01 8.66
N ALA A 183 -24.77 47.47 7.98
CA ALA A 183 -26.09 46.88 8.13
C ALA A 183 -26.11 45.40 7.71
N LEU A 184 -25.39 45.03 6.65
CA LEU A 184 -25.19 43.64 6.22
C LEU A 184 -24.43 42.81 7.26
N TRP A 185 -23.41 43.38 7.92
CA TRP A 185 -22.73 42.72 9.06
C TRP A 185 -23.69 42.46 10.22
N ILE A 186 -24.53 43.44 10.59
CA ILE A 186 -25.51 43.29 11.68
C ILE A 186 -26.61 42.30 11.29
N ALA A 187 -27.10 42.36 10.04
CA ALA A 187 -28.08 41.41 9.52
C ALA A 187 -27.52 39.98 9.52
N LEU A 188 -26.26 39.79 9.12
CA LEU A 188 -25.57 38.50 9.19
C LEU A 188 -25.44 37.99 10.63
N ALA A 189 -25.09 38.86 11.59
CA ALA A 189 -25.04 38.50 13.00
C ALA A 189 -26.42 38.04 13.51
N CYS A 190 -27.47 38.83 13.30
CA CYS A 190 -28.84 38.46 13.68
C CYS A 190 -29.28 37.15 13.00
N ALA A 191 -28.91 36.95 11.73
CA ALA A 191 -29.24 35.75 10.97
C ALA A 191 -28.49 34.49 11.42
N SER A 192 -27.43 34.65 12.21
CA SER A 192 -26.56 33.58 12.69
C SER A 192 -26.75 33.25 14.18
N LEU A 193 -27.13 34.24 14.98
CA LEU A 193 -27.34 34.08 16.42
C LEU A 193 -28.61 33.27 16.72
N PRO A 194 -28.68 32.59 17.88
CA PRO A 194 -29.94 32.08 18.41
C PRO A 194 -30.98 33.20 18.54
N ASP A 195 -32.25 32.90 18.29
CA ASP A 195 -33.31 33.90 18.14
C ASP A 195 -33.41 34.89 19.32
N GLU A 196 -33.21 34.44 20.56
CA GLU A 196 -33.22 35.30 21.75
C GLU A 196 -32.04 36.29 21.77
N HIS A 197 -30.87 35.85 21.29
CA HIS A 197 -29.65 36.65 21.25
C HIS A 197 -29.68 37.64 20.08
N ALA A 198 -30.20 37.21 18.92
CA ALA A 198 -30.44 38.09 17.77
C ALA A 198 -31.36 39.27 18.13
N ARG A 199 -32.43 39.03 18.91
CA ARG A 199 -33.34 40.08 19.39
C ARG A 199 -32.74 40.98 20.46
N ALA A 200 -31.78 40.46 21.23
CA ALA A 200 -31.12 41.19 22.30
C ALA A 200 -29.97 42.09 21.81
N LEU A 201 -29.44 41.84 20.60
CA LEU A 201 -28.29 42.53 20.04
C LEU A 201 -28.55 44.02 19.83
N THR A 202 -27.76 44.88 20.50
CA THR A 202 -27.83 46.34 20.34
C THR A 202 -26.80 46.83 19.34
N PHE A 203 -27.17 47.80 18.50
CA PHE A 203 -26.27 48.28 17.44
C PHE A 203 -26.55 49.72 17.00
N VAL A 204 -25.56 50.35 16.38
CA VAL A 204 -25.72 51.56 15.56
C VAL A 204 -25.01 51.35 14.22
N ILE A 205 -25.70 51.60 13.10
CA ILE A 205 -25.16 51.33 11.76
C ILE A 205 -24.05 52.32 11.38
N ARG A 206 -24.12 53.56 11.88
CA ARG A 206 -23.09 54.57 11.66
C ARG A 206 -23.06 55.58 12.80
N THR A 207 -21.89 55.80 13.38
CA THR A 207 -21.63 56.90 14.30
C THR A 207 -20.23 57.45 14.05
N THR A 208 -20.04 58.70 14.40
CA THR A 208 -18.77 59.40 14.31
C THR A 208 -18.04 59.45 15.66
N SER A 209 -18.72 59.06 16.74
CA SER A 209 -18.22 59.10 18.13
C SER A 209 -18.37 57.73 18.80
N PRO A 210 -17.66 56.68 18.34
CA PRO A 210 -17.88 55.31 18.81
C PRO A 210 -17.68 55.14 20.32
N ALA A 211 -16.75 55.88 20.95
CA ALA A 211 -16.48 55.79 22.39
C ALA A 211 -17.64 56.24 23.30
N ARG A 212 -18.65 56.92 22.75
CA ARG A 212 -19.84 57.38 23.49
C ARG A 212 -21.09 56.56 23.16
N ALA A 213 -21.05 55.77 22.09
CA ALA A 213 -22.17 54.95 21.66
C ALA A 213 -22.40 53.84 22.70
N PRO A 214 -23.59 53.72 23.31
CA PRO A 214 -23.84 52.70 24.34
C PRO A 214 -24.13 51.31 23.75
N GLN A 215 -24.18 51.17 22.43
CA GLN A 215 -24.53 49.91 21.77
C GLN A 215 -23.35 48.93 21.73
N GLN A 216 -23.66 47.63 21.61
CA GLN A 216 -22.64 46.59 21.59
C GLN A 216 -21.90 46.51 20.24
N VAL A 217 -22.61 46.70 19.12
CA VAL A 217 -22.03 46.74 17.77
C VAL A 217 -22.11 48.16 17.21
N VAL A 218 -20.97 48.76 16.92
CA VAL A 218 -20.84 50.17 16.55
C VAL A 218 -20.23 50.31 15.17
N GLY A 219 -21.03 50.74 14.19
CA GLY A 219 -20.58 51.06 12.85
C GLY A 219 -19.88 52.41 12.77
N ILE A 220 -18.74 52.47 12.07
CA ILE A 220 -18.02 53.72 11.83
C ILE A 220 -17.62 53.86 10.36
N GLY A 221 -17.65 55.10 9.86
CA GLY A 221 -17.12 55.47 8.55
C GLY A 221 -15.69 56.03 8.61
N PRO A 222 -15.09 56.40 7.47
CA PRO A 222 -13.77 57.04 7.42
C PRO A 222 -13.70 58.39 8.16
N GLU A 223 -14.85 59.04 8.39
CA GLU A 223 -15.00 60.32 9.08
C GLU A 223 -15.02 60.23 10.61
N ALA A 224 -15.08 59.02 11.19
CA ALA A 224 -15.23 58.85 12.62
C ALA A 224 -13.97 59.31 13.40
N ASP A 225 -14.20 59.94 14.55
CA ASP A 225 -13.15 60.34 15.50
C ASP A 225 -12.71 59.12 16.32
N PHE A 226 -11.96 58.23 15.66
CA PHE A 226 -11.51 56.96 16.23
C PHE A 226 -10.19 56.52 15.60
N ASP A 227 -9.14 56.37 16.44
CA ASP A 227 -7.85 55.88 15.98
C ASP A 227 -7.88 54.35 15.78
N ARG A 228 -8.04 53.95 14.52
CA ARG A 228 -8.08 52.54 14.09
C ARG A 228 -6.70 51.87 14.06
N SER A 229 -5.63 52.61 14.35
CA SER A 229 -4.25 52.11 14.33
C SER A 229 -3.60 52.06 15.71
N ASP A 230 -4.23 52.62 16.76
CA ASP A 230 -3.70 52.59 18.13
C ASP A 230 -3.71 51.15 18.69
N PRO A 231 -2.54 50.54 18.95
CA PRO A 231 -2.46 49.18 19.48
C PRO A 231 -3.21 49.01 20.81
N VAL A 232 -3.23 50.03 21.69
CA VAL A 232 -3.90 49.94 22.99
C VAL A 232 -5.41 49.85 22.83
N VAL A 233 -5.96 50.63 21.89
CA VAL A 233 -7.39 50.61 21.55
C VAL A 233 -7.79 49.26 20.98
N LEU A 234 -6.98 48.73 20.04
CA LEU A 234 -7.23 47.46 19.35
C LEU A 234 -7.03 46.22 20.23
N GLU A 235 -6.12 46.29 21.21
CA GLU A 235 -5.77 45.18 22.10
C GLU A 235 -6.55 45.16 23.41
N HIS A 236 -7.02 46.30 23.92
CA HIS A 236 -7.58 46.40 25.27
C HIS A 236 -8.99 46.98 25.38
N LEU A 237 -9.41 47.88 24.48
CA LEU A 237 -10.66 48.63 24.66
C LEU A 237 -11.78 48.15 23.73
N TYR A 238 -11.48 47.88 22.46
CA TYR A 238 -12.49 47.51 21.46
C TYR A 238 -12.10 46.23 20.70
N ARG A 239 -13.07 45.65 19.99
CA ARG A 239 -12.85 44.63 18.96
C ARG A 239 -13.18 45.22 17.60
N VAL A 240 -12.15 45.57 16.83
CA VAL A 240 -12.29 46.34 15.58
C VAL A 240 -12.21 45.42 14.38
N HIS A 241 -13.26 45.37 13.57
CA HIS A 241 -13.28 44.73 12.26
C HIS A 241 -13.15 45.79 11.17
N ASP A 242 -11.94 45.92 10.62
CA ASP A 242 -11.60 47.00 9.70
C ASP A 242 -11.76 46.62 8.21
N GLY A 243 -12.68 47.29 7.51
CA GLY A 243 -12.86 47.23 6.05
C GLY A 243 -12.33 48.47 5.32
N LEU A 244 -11.72 49.41 6.04
CA LEU A 244 -11.16 50.67 5.52
C LEU A 244 -9.65 50.57 5.23
N GLY A 245 -9.05 49.39 5.43
CA GLY A 245 -7.63 49.13 5.18
C GLY A 245 -6.71 49.36 6.38
N GLY A 246 -7.26 49.46 7.59
CA GLY A 246 -6.49 49.50 8.85
C GLY A 246 -6.11 48.11 9.38
N PRO A 247 -5.30 48.02 10.44
CA PRO A 247 -4.82 46.76 11.00
C PRO A 247 -5.93 45.93 11.67
N GLY A 248 -6.94 46.58 12.25
CA GLY A 248 -8.01 45.91 13.00
C GLY A 248 -7.53 45.16 14.25
N SER A 249 -8.46 44.58 14.99
CA SER A 249 -8.11 43.70 16.11
C SER A 249 -7.65 42.33 15.59
N PRO A 250 -6.70 41.65 16.28
CA PRO A 250 -6.27 40.31 15.89
C PRO A 250 -7.45 39.35 15.78
N ALA A 251 -7.50 38.60 14.68
CA ALA A 251 -8.56 37.64 14.40
C ALA A 251 -8.61 36.57 15.49
N ARG A 252 -9.81 36.32 16.03
CA ARG A 252 -10.06 35.29 17.02
C ARG A 252 -11.31 34.54 16.60
N THR A 253 -11.21 33.24 16.42
CA THR A 253 -12.33 32.39 16.08
C THR A 253 -12.62 31.40 17.22
N ASP A 254 -13.76 30.76 17.14
CA ASP A 254 -14.15 29.61 17.95
C ASP A 254 -14.93 28.61 17.07
N PRO A 255 -15.09 27.35 17.50
CA PRO A 255 -15.76 26.32 16.70
C PRO A 255 -17.16 26.68 16.19
N TRP A 256 -17.92 27.43 16.99
CA TRP A 256 -19.26 27.86 16.58
C TRP A 256 -19.18 28.87 15.45
N SER A 257 -18.34 29.89 15.61
CA SER A 257 -18.18 30.96 14.62
C SER A 257 -17.63 30.46 13.28
N GLU A 258 -16.70 29.50 13.31
CA GLU A 258 -16.12 28.91 12.10
C GLU A 258 -17.12 28.05 11.35
N LEU A 259 -17.83 27.15 12.06
CA LEU A 259 -18.85 26.30 11.45
C LEU A 259 -20.02 27.13 10.90
N THR A 260 -20.42 28.18 11.62
CA THR A 260 -21.48 29.11 11.19
C THR A 260 -21.06 29.88 9.93
N ALA A 261 -19.85 30.42 9.89
CA ALA A 261 -19.32 31.11 8.72
C ALA A 261 -19.19 30.16 7.50
N TRP A 262 -18.74 28.93 7.75
CA TRP A 262 -18.61 27.91 6.71
C TRP A 262 -19.98 27.47 6.16
N LEU A 263 -21.01 27.35 7.01
CA LEU A 263 -22.37 27.05 6.56
C LEU A 263 -22.92 28.15 5.65
N TRP A 264 -22.68 29.42 5.98
CA TRP A 264 -23.03 30.54 5.09
C TRP A 264 -22.30 30.46 3.74
N LEU A 265 -21.01 30.11 3.74
CA LEU A 265 -20.25 29.88 2.49
C LEU A 265 -20.81 28.70 1.68
N ALA A 266 -21.33 27.67 2.36
CA ALA A 266 -22.03 26.54 1.75
C ALA A 266 -23.47 26.90 1.29
N GLY A 267 -23.91 28.15 1.46
CA GLY A 267 -25.26 28.59 1.12
C GLY A 267 -26.34 28.14 2.11
N VAL A 268 -25.96 27.54 3.24
CA VAL A 268 -26.86 27.01 4.26
C VAL A 268 -27.03 28.00 5.40
N GLN A 269 -28.26 28.42 5.67
CA GLN A 269 -28.53 29.29 6.81
C GLN A 269 -28.37 28.53 8.14
N PRO A 270 -27.54 29.01 9.09
CA PRO A 270 -27.26 28.35 10.36
C PRO A 270 -28.39 28.58 11.37
N ARG A 271 -29.57 28.02 11.12
CA ARG A 271 -30.74 28.11 12.03
C ARG A 271 -31.12 26.76 12.62
N SER A 272 -31.43 26.78 13.92
CA SER A 272 -32.13 25.67 14.58
C SER A 272 -33.56 25.61 14.05
N HIS A 273 -33.95 24.45 13.51
CA HIS A 273 -35.30 24.29 12.96
C HIS A 273 -36.32 24.15 14.08
N ALA A 274 -37.53 24.70 13.86
CA ALA A 274 -38.66 24.55 14.77
C ALA A 274 -38.92 23.05 15.04
N GLY A 275 -38.86 22.65 16.31
CA GLY A 275 -38.99 21.25 16.75
C GLY A 275 -37.71 20.62 17.32
N THR A 276 -36.56 21.27 17.16
CA THR A 276 -35.34 20.88 17.87
C THR A 276 -35.49 21.28 19.34
N ARG A 277 -35.34 20.34 20.29
CA ARG A 277 -35.36 20.69 21.72
C ARG A 277 -34.30 21.77 22.00
N PRO A 278 -34.62 22.81 22.79
CA PRO A 278 -33.64 23.80 23.16
C PRO A 278 -32.47 23.11 23.87
N SER A 279 -31.27 23.29 23.33
CA SER A 279 -30.03 22.88 23.97
C SER A 279 -29.84 23.69 25.26
N ALA A 280 -29.21 23.08 26.27
CA ALA A 280 -28.82 23.80 27.49
C ALA A 280 -27.77 24.89 27.20
N ASP A 281 -26.96 24.71 26.17
CA ASP A 281 -26.05 25.72 25.62
C ASP A 281 -26.64 26.28 24.30
N PRO A 282 -26.99 27.58 24.23
CA PRO A 282 -27.49 28.24 23.02
C PRO A 282 -26.54 28.18 21.83
N PHE A 283 -25.23 28.06 22.06
CA PHE A 283 -24.19 28.04 21.03
C PHE A 283 -23.61 26.64 20.77
N ALA A 284 -24.32 25.60 21.19
CA ALA A 284 -23.93 24.22 20.92
C ALA A 284 -23.78 23.96 19.41
N LEU A 285 -22.78 23.17 19.01
CA LEU A 285 -22.54 22.83 17.60
C LEU A 285 -23.56 21.85 17.03
N ALA A 286 -24.27 21.10 17.89
CA ALA A 286 -25.12 19.99 17.44
C ALA A 286 -26.19 20.38 16.40
N PRO A 287 -26.94 21.49 16.56
CA PRO A 287 -27.90 21.95 15.56
C PRO A 287 -27.24 22.32 14.22
N LEU A 288 -26.04 22.91 14.25
CA LEU A 288 -25.28 23.32 13.07
C LEU A 288 -24.74 22.10 12.31
N VAL A 289 -24.17 21.13 13.01
CA VAL A 289 -23.71 19.86 12.43
C VAL A 289 -24.89 19.09 11.82
N ALA A 290 -26.03 19.05 12.50
CA ALA A 290 -27.23 18.40 11.98
C ALA A 290 -27.77 19.12 10.74
N ALA A 291 -27.71 20.45 10.67
CA ALA A 291 -28.04 21.20 9.47
C ALA A 291 -27.08 20.83 8.32
N ALA A 292 -25.77 20.82 8.58
CA ALA A 292 -24.74 20.47 7.60
C ALA A 292 -24.91 19.05 7.02
N LEU A 293 -25.30 18.08 7.85
CA LEU A 293 -25.60 16.72 7.41
C LEU A 293 -26.89 16.65 6.57
N ARG A 294 -27.99 17.27 7.04
CA ARG A 294 -29.28 17.24 6.34
C ARG A 294 -29.22 17.87 4.95
N THR A 295 -28.45 18.94 4.79
CA THR A 295 -28.31 19.64 3.51
C THR A 295 -27.20 19.06 2.63
N GLY A 296 -26.47 18.04 3.10
CA GLY A 296 -25.32 17.48 2.37
C GLY A 296 -24.11 18.40 2.26
N ALA A 297 -24.10 19.53 2.98
CA ALA A 297 -23.05 20.56 2.87
C ALA A 297 -21.65 20.00 3.13
N LEU A 298 -21.51 19.04 4.05
CA LEU A 298 -20.22 18.41 4.37
C LEU A 298 -19.61 17.62 3.21
N LEU A 299 -20.43 17.21 2.24
CA LEU A 299 -19.99 16.53 1.02
C LEU A 299 -19.90 17.46 -0.19
N GLU A 300 -20.70 18.51 -0.26
CA GLU A 300 -20.74 19.42 -1.41
C GLU A 300 -19.70 20.54 -1.29
N THR A 301 -19.54 21.11 -0.09
CA THR A 301 -18.62 22.22 0.18
C THR A 301 -17.32 21.70 0.78
N ASP A 302 -16.18 22.31 0.44
CA ASP A 302 -14.88 21.89 0.97
C ASP A 302 -14.75 22.25 2.47
N PRO A 303 -14.57 21.26 3.37
CA PRO A 303 -14.36 21.53 4.79
C PRO A 303 -12.89 21.87 5.14
N ALA A 304 -11.98 21.97 4.16
CA ALA A 304 -10.59 22.38 4.39
C ALA A 304 -10.43 23.70 5.17
N PRO A 305 -11.28 24.74 4.99
CA PRO A 305 -11.17 25.99 5.75
C PRO A 305 -11.46 25.88 7.25
N LEU A 306 -12.11 24.80 7.71
CA LEU A 306 -12.36 24.57 9.14
C LEU A 306 -11.04 24.23 9.84
N THR A 307 -10.82 24.79 11.03
CA THR A 307 -9.65 24.43 11.85
C THR A 307 -9.80 23.03 12.44
N ASP A 308 -8.67 22.42 12.82
CA ASP A 308 -8.68 21.10 13.48
C ASP A 308 -9.46 21.12 14.81
N ASP A 309 -9.46 22.25 15.53
CA ASP A 309 -10.24 22.43 16.76
C ASP A 309 -11.74 22.39 16.48
N THR A 310 -12.20 23.03 15.40
CA THR A 310 -13.59 22.99 14.97
C THR A 310 -14.02 21.58 14.57
N VAL A 311 -13.19 20.89 13.77
CA VAL A 311 -13.48 19.49 13.39
C VAL A 311 -13.52 18.59 14.63
N ARG A 312 -12.57 18.75 15.56
CA ARG A 312 -12.53 17.99 16.82
C ARG A 312 -13.78 18.22 17.67
N ALA A 313 -14.34 19.43 17.67
CA ALA A 313 -15.59 19.75 18.35
C ALA A 313 -16.84 19.20 17.64
N MET A 314 -16.81 19.05 16.31
CA MET A 314 -17.89 18.43 15.52
C MET A 314 -17.92 16.90 15.66
N VAL A 315 -16.75 16.26 15.79
CA VAL A 315 -16.59 14.80 15.79
C VAL A 315 -17.48 14.08 16.80
N PRO A 316 -17.61 14.51 18.08
CA PRO A 316 -18.53 13.85 19.02
C PRO A 316 -20.00 13.87 18.58
N VAL A 317 -20.44 14.95 17.94
CA VAL A 317 -21.82 15.07 17.42
C VAL A 317 -22.02 14.15 16.22
N LEU A 318 -21.06 14.12 15.30
CA LEU A 318 -21.09 13.23 14.13
C LEU A 318 -21.02 11.75 14.57
N ALA A 319 -20.18 11.43 15.55
CA ALA A 319 -20.03 10.09 16.10
C ALA A 319 -21.31 9.62 16.81
N ALA A 320 -22.00 10.49 17.54
CA ALA A 320 -23.31 10.18 18.13
C ALA A 320 -24.41 9.94 17.08
N SER A 321 -24.22 10.44 15.86
CA SER A 321 -25.11 10.21 14.73
C SER A 321 -24.83 8.87 14.04
N ALA A 322 -23.62 8.33 14.16
CA ALA A 322 -23.24 7.01 13.65
C ALA A 322 -23.91 5.91 14.50
N GLY A 323 -25.08 5.45 14.07
CA GLY A 323 -25.88 4.42 14.75
C GLY A 323 -27.33 4.82 15.02
N GLN A 324 -27.75 6.05 14.68
CA GLN A 324 -29.16 6.43 14.74
C GLN A 324 -29.86 6.09 13.41
N PRO A 325 -30.86 5.19 13.41
CA PRO A 325 -31.63 4.91 12.19
C PRO A 325 -32.45 6.14 11.80
N GLY A 326 -32.32 6.60 10.56
CA GLY A 326 -33.25 7.55 9.95
C GLY A 326 -32.87 9.03 9.94
N LEU A 327 -31.60 9.41 10.18
CA LEU A 327 -31.15 10.80 10.05
C LEU A 327 -30.74 11.22 8.62
N VAL A 328 -30.68 10.28 7.67
CA VAL A 328 -30.66 10.52 6.21
C VAL A 328 -31.40 9.35 5.51
N PRO A 329 -32.29 9.58 4.53
CA PRO A 329 -32.85 8.50 3.73
C PRO A 329 -31.79 7.90 2.81
N GLY A 330 -31.40 6.65 3.04
CA GLY A 330 -30.87 5.76 2.00
C GLY A 330 -29.39 5.88 1.60
N ASP A 331 -28.44 5.99 2.56
CA ASP A 331 -27.04 5.61 2.31
C ASP A 331 -26.21 5.60 3.62
N ASP A 332 -25.94 4.43 4.20
CA ASP A 332 -24.92 4.30 5.26
C ASP A 332 -23.51 4.72 4.76
N ASP A 333 -23.35 4.85 3.44
CA ASP A 333 -22.19 5.44 2.75
C ASP A 333 -22.03 6.96 3.00
N HIS A 334 -23.05 7.68 3.47
CA HIS A 334 -22.97 9.13 3.68
C HIS A 334 -21.95 9.51 4.78
N LEU A 335 -22.02 8.89 5.96
CA LEU A 335 -21.11 9.21 7.07
C LEU A 335 -19.68 8.71 6.81
N VAL A 336 -19.53 7.62 6.05
CA VAL A 336 -18.23 7.12 5.58
C VAL A 336 -17.58 8.18 4.68
N ARG A 337 -18.30 8.71 3.68
CA ARG A 337 -17.81 9.78 2.81
C ARG A 337 -17.49 11.07 3.58
N VAL A 338 -18.33 11.46 4.54
CA VAL A 338 -18.09 12.63 5.40
C VAL A 338 -16.81 12.44 6.22
N CYS A 339 -16.63 11.28 6.85
CA CYS A 339 -15.42 10.98 7.63
C CYS A 339 -14.16 11.05 6.77
N ARG A 340 -14.18 10.44 5.57
CA ARG A 340 -13.06 10.52 4.61
C ARG A 340 -12.75 11.95 4.21
N ARG A 341 -13.77 12.75 3.88
CA ARG A 341 -13.60 14.13 3.44
C ARG A 341 -13.05 15.03 4.54
N LEU A 342 -13.52 14.87 5.78
CA LEU A 342 -12.96 15.57 6.95
C LEU A 342 -11.52 15.16 7.25
N GLY A 343 -11.15 13.90 6.99
CA GLY A 343 -9.79 13.39 7.21
C GLY A 343 -8.76 13.79 6.14
N ARG A 344 -9.18 14.31 4.98
CA ARG A 344 -8.25 14.69 3.90
C ARG A 344 -7.34 15.83 4.34
N GLY A 345 -6.03 15.58 4.36
CA GLY A 345 -5.01 16.57 4.72
C GLY A 345 -4.90 16.86 6.21
N ARG A 346 -5.58 16.09 7.07
CA ARG A 346 -5.55 16.23 8.54
C ARG A 346 -4.83 15.07 9.20
N ALA A 347 -4.36 15.30 10.42
CA ALA A 347 -3.79 14.24 11.24
C ALA A 347 -4.90 13.21 11.60
N PRO A 348 -4.62 11.88 11.57
CA PRO A 348 -5.64 10.86 11.81
C PRO A 348 -6.36 10.99 13.17
N ASP A 349 -5.68 11.49 14.21
CA ASP A 349 -6.22 11.64 15.56
C ASP A 349 -7.39 12.63 15.66
N VAL A 350 -7.52 13.55 14.71
CA VAL A 350 -8.61 14.54 14.68
C VAL A 350 -9.94 13.87 14.39
N VAL A 351 -9.96 12.91 13.45
CA VAL A 351 -11.18 12.26 12.95
C VAL A 351 -11.34 10.80 13.40
N GLU A 352 -10.32 10.23 14.05
CA GLU A 352 -10.32 8.83 14.52
C GLU A 352 -11.56 8.46 15.36
N PRO A 353 -12.07 9.29 16.29
CA PRO A 353 -13.27 8.93 17.05
C PRO A 353 -14.52 8.80 16.18
N LEU A 354 -14.65 9.61 15.13
CA LEU A 354 -15.73 9.49 14.14
C LEU A 354 -15.54 8.23 13.29
N ALA A 355 -14.33 7.99 12.79
CA ALA A 355 -14.00 6.79 12.02
C ALA A 355 -14.30 5.51 12.81
N LEU A 356 -13.96 5.49 14.09
CA LEU A 356 -14.25 4.38 15.00
C LEU A 356 -15.77 4.19 15.18
N ALA A 357 -16.53 5.26 15.41
CA ALA A 357 -17.99 5.17 15.58
C ALA A 357 -18.69 4.66 14.31
N VAL A 358 -18.29 5.16 13.14
CA VAL A 358 -18.80 4.69 11.83
C VAL A 358 -18.45 3.22 11.61
N ALA A 359 -17.21 2.81 11.89
CA ALA A 359 -16.81 1.41 11.77
C ALA A 359 -17.58 0.49 12.73
N ARG A 360 -17.86 0.92 13.97
CA ARG A 360 -18.68 0.16 14.93
C ARG A 360 -20.12 -0.03 14.44
N ALA A 361 -20.75 1.05 13.96
CA ALA A 361 -22.11 1.00 13.44
C ALA A 361 -22.21 0.06 12.23
N TRP A 362 -21.25 0.16 11.30
CA TRP A 362 -21.19 -0.70 10.13
C TRP A 362 -20.94 -2.18 10.48
N LEU A 363 -19.97 -2.48 11.36
CA LEU A 363 -19.71 -3.86 11.79
C LEU A 363 -20.91 -4.48 12.53
N GLY A 364 -21.61 -3.68 13.34
CA GLY A 364 -22.86 -4.09 13.97
C GLY A 364 -23.91 -4.48 12.92
N ALA A 365 -24.14 -3.62 11.94
CA ALA A 365 -25.09 -3.85 10.85
C ALA A 365 -24.75 -5.10 10.00
N VAL A 366 -23.46 -5.31 9.69
CA VAL A 366 -23.01 -6.49 8.95
C VAL A 366 -23.23 -7.78 9.74
N LEU A 367 -22.92 -7.78 11.05
CA LEU A 367 -23.10 -8.94 11.92
C LEU A 367 -24.57 -9.25 12.21
N ASP A 368 -25.42 -8.23 12.22
CA ASP A 368 -26.87 -8.37 12.39
C ASP A 368 -27.57 -8.69 11.05
N GLY A 369 -26.82 -8.73 9.94
CA GLY A 369 -27.29 -9.12 8.61
C GLY A 369 -28.10 -8.05 7.88
N THR A 370 -28.08 -6.80 8.35
CA THR A 370 -28.82 -5.69 7.73
C THR A 370 -28.10 -5.09 6.53
N VAL A 371 -26.77 -5.23 6.47
CA VAL A 371 -25.92 -4.71 5.39
C VAL A 371 -24.98 -5.83 4.92
N PRO A 372 -24.77 -6.01 3.59
CA PRO A 372 -23.79 -6.97 3.10
C PRO A 372 -22.36 -6.55 3.51
N PRO A 373 -21.44 -7.51 3.73
CA PRO A 373 -20.04 -7.20 4.00
C PRO A 373 -19.38 -6.60 2.75
N GLU A 374 -19.42 -5.28 2.61
CA GLU A 374 -18.80 -4.56 1.50
C GLU A 374 -17.28 -4.37 1.69
N PRO A 375 -16.50 -4.43 0.58
CA PRO A 375 -15.08 -4.76 0.63
C PRO A 375 -14.11 -3.70 1.17
N ASP A 376 -14.48 -2.42 1.34
CA ASP A 376 -13.48 -1.34 1.53
C ASP A 376 -13.82 -0.30 2.61
N VAL A 377 -14.97 -0.42 3.28
CA VAL A 377 -15.43 0.61 4.24
C VAL A 377 -14.42 0.85 5.37
N THR A 378 -13.88 -0.21 5.96
CA THR A 378 -12.93 -0.10 7.09
C THR A 378 -11.48 0.13 6.65
N GLY A 379 -11.13 -0.23 5.40
CA GLY A 379 -9.81 0.04 4.81
C GLY A 379 -9.63 1.52 4.46
N GLU A 380 -10.71 2.16 4.00
CA GLU A 380 -10.71 3.57 3.59
C GLU A 380 -10.93 4.57 4.74
N LEU A 381 -11.31 4.10 5.94
CA LEU A 381 -11.47 4.96 7.10
C LEU A 381 -10.09 5.26 7.74
N PRO A 382 -9.86 6.48 8.25
CA PRO A 382 -8.60 6.89 8.89
C PRO A 382 -8.48 6.30 10.31
N LEU A 383 -8.41 4.97 10.41
CA LEU A 383 -8.32 4.20 11.66
C LEU A 383 -6.86 3.92 12.02
N GLY A 384 -6.40 4.45 13.15
CA GLY A 384 -5.10 4.12 13.73
C GLY A 384 -5.07 2.73 14.38
N ALA A 385 -3.89 2.32 14.84
CA ALA A 385 -3.69 1.01 15.46
C ALA A 385 -4.52 0.83 16.76
N GLY A 386 -4.74 1.91 17.51
CA GLY A 386 -5.57 1.90 18.72
C GLY A 386 -7.06 1.65 18.41
N ALA A 387 -7.62 2.38 17.44
CA ALA A 387 -9.00 2.19 17.01
C ALA A 387 -9.24 0.77 16.44
N ARG A 388 -8.30 0.24 15.65
CA ARG A 388 -8.36 -1.14 15.15
C ARG A 388 -8.33 -2.18 16.29
N ARG A 389 -7.56 -1.91 17.36
CA ARG A 389 -7.55 -2.77 18.56
C ARG A 389 -8.91 -2.74 19.27
N ALA A 390 -9.50 -1.57 19.45
CA ALA A 390 -10.82 -1.43 20.08
C ALA A 390 -11.91 -2.18 19.28
N LEU A 391 -11.93 -2.07 17.95
CA LEU A 391 -12.84 -2.83 17.10
C LEU A 391 -12.65 -4.34 17.25
N ARG A 392 -11.41 -4.81 17.38
CA ARG A 392 -11.11 -6.22 17.61
C ARG A 392 -11.58 -6.71 18.97
N GLU A 393 -11.43 -5.89 20.02
CA GLU A 393 -11.93 -6.21 21.36
C GLU A 393 -13.47 -6.27 21.38
N ASP A 394 -14.13 -5.32 20.73
CA ASP A 394 -15.59 -5.22 20.72
C ASP A 394 -16.26 -6.32 19.86
N PHE A 395 -15.68 -6.64 18.69
CA PHE A 395 -16.31 -7.51 17.69
C PHE A 395 -15.58 -8.80 17.38
N GLY A 396 -14.33 -8.98 17.83
CA GLY A 396 -13.49 -10.12 17.43
C GLY A 396 -14.13 -11.49 17.68
N LEU A 397 -14.70 -11.70 18.87
CA LEU A 397 -15.39 -12.95 19.20
C LEU A 397 -16.64 -13.18 18.33
N ARG A 398 -17.43 -12.13 18.07
CA ARG A 398 -18.64 -12.23 17.22
C ARG A 398 -18.27 -12.52 15.76
N LEU A 399 -17.17 -11.95 15.27
CA LEU A 399 -16.66 -12.19 13.92
C LEU A 399 -16.12 -13.62 13.78
N GLU A 400 -15.40 -14.14 14.78
CA GLU A 400 -14.97 -15.54 14.80
C GLU A 400 -16.16 -16.51 14.85
N GLU A 401 -17.20 -16.19 15.63
CA GLU A 401 -18.45 -16.97 15.70
C GLU A 401 -19.17 -16.97 14.34
N ASP A 402 -19.28 -15.80 13.68
CA ASP A 402 -19.89 -15.69 12.36
C ASP A 402 -19.09 -16.46 11.31
N LEU A 403 -17.77 -16.26 11.26
CA LEU A 403 -16.88 -17.01 10.37
C LEU A 403 -17.05 -18.51 10.60
N ARG A 404 -16.99 -18.99 11.85
CA ARG A 404 -17.16 -20.42 12.18
C ARG A 404 -18.52 -20.97 11.72
N ARG A 405 -19.58 -20.18 11.83
CA ARG A 405 -20.91 -20.55 11.33
C ARG A 405 -20.93 -20.64 9.81
N ARG A 406 -20.33 -19.68 9.09
CA ARG A 406 -20.30 -19.66 7.62
C ARG A 406 -19.36 -20.69 7.00
N LEU A 407 -18.27 -21.06 7.69
CA LEU A 407 -17.39 -22.16 7.26
C LEU A 407 -18.08 -23.54 7.18
N ARG A 408 -19.28 -23.68 7.76
CA ARG A 408 -20.12 -24.89 7.61
C ARG A 408 -20.95 -24.90 6.32
N GLY A 409 -21.05 -23.75 5.64
CA GLY A 409 -21.76 -23.56 4.37
C GLY A 409 -20.83 -23.69 3.16
N PRO A 410 -21.31 -23.30 1.96
CA PRO A 410 -20.52 -23.35 0.72
C PRO A 410 -19.33 -22.40 0.77
N VAL A 411 -18.24 -22.74 0.05
CA VAL A 411 -16.98 -21.98 0.06
C VAL A 411 -17.18 -20.55 -0.45
N SER A 412 -18.10 -20.36 -1.41
CA SER A 412 -18.48 -19.05 -1.95
C SER A 412 -18.81 -17.99 -0.89
N ASP A 413 -19.32 -18.40 0.27
CA ASP A 413 -19.82 -17.49 1.31
C ASP A 413 -18.72 -17.04 2.28
N TRP A 414 -17.48 -17.55 2.11
CA TRP A 414 -16.39 -17.33 3.06
C TRP A 414 -15.66 -16.00 2.85
N ALA A 415 -15.75 -15.40 1.66
CA ALA A 415 -14.93 -14.26 1.27
C ALA A 415 -15.16 -13.01 2.15
N GLY A 416 -16.42 -12.65 2.41
CA GLY A 416 -16.78 -11.52 3.26
C GLY A 416 -16.24 -11.64 4.69
N PRO A 417 -16.57 -12.72 5.44
CA PRO A 417 -16.08 -12.95 6.79
C PRO A 417 -14.55 -13.05 6.88
N LEU A 418 -13.89 -13.70 5.92
CA LEU A 418 -12.42 -13.79 5.90
C LEU A 418 -11.79 -12.41 5.73
N ARG A 419 -12.27 -11.61 4.77
CA ARG A 419 -11.78 -10.25 4.56
C ARG A 419 -11.92 -9.41 5.84
N LEU A 420 -13.09 -9.43 6.49
CA LEU A 420 -13.32 -8.74 7.76
C LEU A 420 -12.34 -9.17 8.86
N ALA A 421 -12.08 -10.47 8.98
CA ALA A 421 -11.14 -11.00 9.96
C ALA A 421 -9.71 -10.51 9.72
N PHE A 422 -9.27 -10.45 8.46
CA PHE A 422 -7.93 -9.94 8.12
C PHE A 422 -7.84 -8.41 8.26
N THR A 423 -8.84 -7.64 7.82
CA THR A 423 -8.84 -6.17 7.95
C THR A 423 -8.77 -5.70 9.41
N LEU A 424 -9.43 -6.42 10.32
CA LEU A 424 -9.41 -6.13 11.75
C LEU A 424 -8.23 -6.79 12.48
N GLY A 425 -7.36 -7.51 11.77
CA GLY A 425 -6.18 -8.16 12.33
C GLY A 425 -6.49 -9.31 13.31
N SER A 426 -7.64 -9.97 13.16
CA SER A 426 -7.95 -11.25 13.82
C SER A 426 -7.55 -12.45 12.97
N GLY A 427 -6.65 -12.24 11.99
CA GLY A 427 -6.19 -13.25 11.03
C GLY A 427 -5.38 -14.40 11.63
N THR A 428 -5.19 -14.52 12.95
CA THR A 428 -4.33 -15.55 13.59
C THR A 428 -5.11 -16.57 14.42
N GLY A 429 -6.45 -16.59 14.35
CA GLY A 429 -7.29 -17.51 15.11
C GLY A 429 -7.38 -18.91 14.49
N ARG A 430 -7.71 -19.92 15.32
CA ARG A 430 -7.94 -21.31 14.87
C ARG A 430 -9.00 -21.42 13.77
N VAL A 431 -10.01 -20.55 13.80
CA VAL A 431 -11.08 -20.52 12.78
C VAL A 431 -10.53 -20.11 11.40
N VAL A 432 -9.52 -19.23 11.35
CA VAL A 432 -8.86 -18.84 10.10
C VAL A 432 -8.00 -19.99 9.58
N GLU A 433 -7.32 -20.71 10.45
CA GLU A 433 -6.57 -21.92 10.07
C GLU A 433 -7.49 -23.03 9.53
N ASP A 434 -8.66 -23.23 10.16
CA ASP A 434 -9.68 -24.16 9.65
C ASP A 434 -10.18 -23.74 8.25
N ALA A 435 -10.29 -22.43 7.99
CA ALA A 435 -10.63 -21.90 6.67
C ALA A 435 -9.51 -22.10 5.64
N VAL A 436 -8.24 -21.87 6.03
CA VAL A 436 -7.06 -22.13 5.18
C VAL A 436 -7.00 -23.61 4.80
N GLU A 437 -7.18 -24.52 5.76
CA GLU A 437 -7.25 -25.97 5.51
C GLU A 437 -8.41 -26.34 4.58
N GLY A 438 -9.57 -25.70 4.75
CA GLY A 438 -10.72 -25.86 3.87
C GLY A 438 -10.42 -25.43 2.43
N LEU A 439 -9.82 -24.25 2.25
CA LEU A 439 -9.43 -23.71 0.94
C LEU A 439 -8.35 -24.58 0.28
N VAL A 440 -7.33 -25.00 1.03
CA VAL A 440 -6.27 -25.91 0.53
C VAL A 440 -6.89 -27.22 0.06
N ARG A 441 -7.80 -27.81 0.84
CA ARG A 441 -8.48 -29.04 0.44
C ARG A 441 -9.32 -28.85 -0.83
N ALA A 442 -10.07 -27.75 -0.93
CA ALA A 442 -10.89 -27.44 -2.10
C ALA A 442 -10.05 -27.16 -3.35
N LEU A 443 -8.87 -26.56 -3.21
CA LEU A 443 -7.93 -26.33 -4.31
C LEU A 443 -7.24 -27.62 -4.76
N LEU A 444 -6.97 -28.55 -3.84
CA LEU A 444 -6.37 -29.85 -4.12
C LEU A 444 -7.38 -30.90 -4.62
N SER A 445 -8.68 -30.61 -4.57
CA SER A 445 -9.72 -31.40 -5.24
C SER A 445 -9.53 -31.40 -6.76
N SER A 446 -10.17 -32.34 -7.45
CA SER A 446 -10.10 -32.39 -8.92
C SER A 446 -10.60 -31.05 -9.51
N PRO A 447 -9.90 -30.44 -10.49
CA PRO A 447 -10.33 -29.18 -11.10
C PRO A 447 -11.75 -29.21 -11.68
N GLU A 448 -12.25 -30.41 -12.02
CA GLU A 448 -13.59 -30.63 -12.56
C GLU A 448 -14.71 -30.55 -11.50
N GLU A 449 -14.39 -30.60 -10.20
CA GLU A 449 -15.38 -30.66 -9.11
C GLU A 449 -15.99 -29.29 -8.72
N GLY A 450 -15.63 -28.19 -9.39
CA GLY A 450 -16.15 -26.84 -9.14
C GLY A 450 -15.64 -26.19 -7.84
N ALA A 451 -15.36 -26.96 -6.80
CA ALA A 451 -14.85 -26.51 -5.50
C ALA A 451 -13.53 -25.72 -5.62
N SER A 452 -12.65 -26.10 -6.55
CA SER A 452 -11.40 -25.39 -6.82
C SER A 452 -11.65 -23.99 -7.41
N ALA A 453 -12.68 -23.83 -8.25
CA ALA A 453 -13.07 -22.54 -8.79
C ALA A 453 -13.68 -21.61 -7.73
N GLU A 454 -14.51 -22.16 -6.84
CA GLU A 454 -15.05 -21.39 -5.70
C GLU A 454 -13.93 -20.93 -4.76
N ALA A 455 -12.98 -21.81 -4.42
CA ALA A 455 -11.85 -21.46 -3.56
C ALA A 455 -10.93 -20.39 -4.20
N ALA A 456 -10.65 -20.51 -5.50
CA ALA A 456 -9.91 -19.50 -6.25
C ALA A 456 -10.66 -18.15 -6.26
N ALA A 457 -11.97 -18.16 -6.49
CA ALA A 457 -12.79 -16.95 -6.47
C ALA A 457 -12.81 -16.28 -5.08
N VAL A 458 -12.84 -17.06 -3.99
CA VAL A 458 -12.72 -16.52 -2.63
C VAL A 458 -11.37 -15.85 -2.42
N LEU A 459 -10.27 -16.47 -2.84
CA LEU A 459 -8.92 -15.89 -2.69
C LEU A 459 -8.75 -14.62 -3.51
N GLU A 460 -9.26 -14.61 -4.74
CA GLU A 460 -9.29 -13.42 -5.60
C GLU A 460 -10.17 -12.32 -5.01
N HIS A 461 -11.33 -12.68 -4.43
CA HIS A 461 -12.23 -11.73 -3.80
C HIS A 461 -11.72 -11.24 -2.43
N VAL A 462 -10.91 -11.99 -1.69
CA VAL A 462 -10.32 -11.49 -0.43
C VAL A 462 -9.08 -10.64 -0.71
N ALA A 463 -8.23 -11.07 -1.66
CA ALA A 463 -7.01 -10.38 -2.12
C ALA A 463 -6.09 -9.88 -0.99
N HIS A 464 -5.97 -10.64 0.11
CA HIS A 464 -5.14 -10.28 1.26
C HIS A 464 -3.82 -11.06 1.26
N PRO A 465 -2.64 -10.40 1.22
CA PRO A 465 -1.34 -11.07 1.09
C PRO A 465 -1.06 -12.11 2.17
N GLU A 466 -1.46 -11.86 3.42
CA GLU A 466 -1.27 -12.82 4.51
C GLU A 466 -2.07 -14.11 4.33
N LEU A 467 -3.31 -14.02 3.84
CA LEU A 467 -4.14 -15.21 3.56
C LEU A 467 -3.51 -16.00 2.41
N THR A 468 -3.17 -15.31 1.33
CA THR A 468 -2.51 -15.89 0.16
C THR A 468 -1.22 -16.60 0.55
N GLY A 469 -0.35 -15.95 1.32
CA GLY A 469 0.91 -16.54 1.78
C GLY A 469 0.72 -17.79 2.63
N ARG A 470 -0.30 -17.83 3.51
CA ARG A 470 -0.61 -19.03 4.31
C ARG A 470 -1.14 -20.17 3.45
N VAL A 471 -2.05 -19.88 2.52
CA VAL A 471 -2.57 -20.90 1.59
C VAL A 471 -1.44 -21.45 0.71
N LEU A 472 -0.59 -20.59 0.15
CA LEU A 472 0.57 -21.00 -0.65
C LEU A 472 1.58 -21.83 0.17
N GLY A 473 1.90 -21.39 1.38
CA GLY A 473 2.77 -22.13 2.29
C GLY A 473 2.22 -23.53 2.61
N ARG A 474 0.91 -23.62 2.85
CA ARG A 474 0.25 -24.89 3.15
C ARG A 474 0.13 -25.81 1.94
N LEU A 475 -0.22 -25.27 0.76
CA LEU A 475 -0.21 -26.01 -0.50
C LEU A 475 1.18 -26.58 -0.80
N GLY A 476 2.24 -25.79 -0.57
CA GLY A 476 3.62 -26.25 -0.73
C GLY A 476 3.98 -27.42 0.19
N ALA A 477 3.55 -27.37 1.46
CA ALA A 477 3.76 -28.46 2.41
C ALA A 477 2.98 -29.74 2.04
N GLU A 478 1.81 -29.61 1.41
CA GLU A 478 0.96 -30.75 1.03
C GLU A 478 1.20 -31.28 -0.39
N ALA A 479 2.09 -30.64 -1.17
CA ALA A 479 2.40 -30.94 -2.57
C ALA A 479 3.19 -32.25 -2.75
N THR A 480 2.61 -33.38 -2.36
CA THR A 480 3.24 -34.70 -2.45
C THR A 480 2.35 -35.74 -3.15
N GLY A 481 2.98 -36.64 -3.91
CA GLY A 481 2.31 -37.74 -4.58
C GLY A 481 1.27 -37.28 -5.60
N TRP A 482 0.08 -37.87 -5.56
CA TRP A 482 -1.03 -37.56 -6.45
C TRP A 482 -1.51 -36.10 -6.35
N ARG A 483 -1.35 -35.46 -5.19
CA ARG A 483 -1.72 -34.04 -4.98
C ARG A 483 -0.90 -33.08 -5.83
N LEU A 484 0.36 -33.43 -6.11
CA LEU A 484 1.22 -32.67 -7.02
C LEU A 484 0.68 -32.69 -8.46
N GLY A 485 0.08 -33.82 -8.88
CA GLY A 485 -0.63 -33.94 -10.14
C GLY A 485 -1.87 -33.02 -10.21
N ASN A 486 -2.67 -32.99 -9.14
CA ASN A 486 -3.83 -32.08 -9.05
C ASN A 486 -3.41 -30.61 -9.06
N LEU A 487 -2.33 -30.26 -8.36
CA LEU A 487 -1.76 -28.90 -8.41
C LEU A 487 -1.29 -28.53 -9.81
N ARG A 488 -0.68 -29.46 -10.55
CA ARG A 488 -0.30 -29.23 -11.95
C ARG A 488 -1.51 -29.01 -12.83
N ALA A 489 -2.58 -29.78 -12.62
CA ALA A 489 -3.84 -29.62 -13.34
C ALA A 489 -4.54 -28.28 -13.02
N LEU A 490 -4.53 -27.86 -11.75
CA LEU A 490 -5.02 -26.55 -11.31
C LEU A 490 -4.19 -25.41 -11.93
N ALA A 491 -2.87 -25.53 -11.95
CA ALA A 491 -1.99 -24.52 -12.56
C ALA A 491 -2.20 -24.41 -14.08
N ALA A 492 -2.67 -25.46 -14.74
CA ALA A 492 -3.02 -25.46 -16.15
C ALA A 492 -4.46 -24.96 -16.43
N SER A 493 -5.29 -24.80 -15.40
CA SER A 493 -6.69 -24.37 -15.54
C SER A 493 -6.83 -22.85 -15.44
N PRO A 494 -7.96 -22.26 -15.87
CA PRO A 494 -8.21 -20.82 -15.72
C PRO A 494 -8.14 -20.34 -14.27
N GLN A 495 -8.52 -21.21 -13.32
CA GLN A 495 -8.45 -20.96 -11.88
C GLN A 495 -7.01 -20.81 -11.39
N GLY A 496 -6.03 -21.36 -12.11
CA GLY A 496 -4.61 -21.19 -11.80
C GLY A 496 -4.12 -19.74 -11.91
N HIS A 497 -4.88 -18.82 -12.52
CA HIS A 497 -4.44 -17.44 -12.74
C HIS A 497 -4.10 -16.70 -11.44
N TRP A 498 -4.84 -16.93 -10.35
CA TRP A 498 -4.53 -16.31 -9.05
C TRP A 498 -3.17 -16.78 -8.51
N LEU A 499 -2.80 -18.05 -8.72
CA LEU A 499 -1.51 -18.60 -8.33
C LEU A 499 -0.36 -17.93 -9.11
N LEU A 500 -0.57 -17.58 -10.39
CA LEU A 500 0.43 -16.92 -11.24
C LEU A 500 0.83 -15.56 -10.70
N ARG A 501 -0.17 -14.77 -10.27
CA ARG A 501 0.03 -13.41 -9.78
C ARG A 501 0.90 -13.39 -8.51
N ASP A 502 0.74 -14.40 -7.68
CA ASP A 502 1.37 -14.51 -6.36
C ASP A 502 2.53 -15.54 -6.35
N ALA A 503 3.03 -15.93 -7.53
CA ALA A 503 3.98 -17.04 -7.69
C ALA A 503 5.41 -16.75 -7.24
N ASP A 504 5.86 -15.50 -7.30
CA ASP A 504 7.24 -15.15 -6.92
C ASP A 504 7.49 -15.37 -5.42
N ASP A 505 6.45 -15.18 -4.60
CA ASP A 505 6.47 -15.39 -3.15
C ASP A 505 6.10 -16.84 -2.75
N ALA A 506 5.78 -17.71 -3.72
CA ALA A 506 5.35 -19.07 -3.47
C ALA A 506 6.54 -20.02 -3.18
N PRO A 507 6.34 -21.08 -2.37
CA PRO A 507 7.33 -22.14 -2.18
C PRO A 507 7.81 -22.74 -3.51
N LEU A 508 9.08 -23.17 -3.54
CA LEU A 508 9.76 -23.66 -4.75
C LEU A 508 8.97 -24.77 -5.48
N VAL A 509 8.37 -25.70 -4.74
CA VAL A 509 7.57 -26.79 -5.30
C VAL A 509 6.36 -26.29 -6.11
N LEU A 510 5.72 -25.21 -5.69
CA LEU A 510 4.60 -24.61 -6.42
C LEU A 510 5.07 -23.89 -7.67
N ARG A 511 6.20 -23.16 -7.57
CA ARG A 511 6.84 -22.52 -8.73
C ARG A 511 7.22 -23.54 -9.81
N LEU A 512 7.80 -24.66 -9.40
CA LEU A 512 8.12 -25.78 -10.29
C LEU A 512 6.87 -26.42 -10.90
N THR A 513 5.81 -26.58 -10.10
CA THR A 513 4.53 -27.15 -10.57
C THR A 513 3.89 -26.26 -11.62
N TRP A 514 3.93 -24.94 -11.41
CA TRP A 514 3.44 -23.98 -12.39
C TRP A 514 4.29 -24.00 -13.67
N ALA A 515 5.62 -23.90 -13.55
CA ALA A 515 6.50 -23.99 -14.71
C ALA A 515 6.25 -25.30 -15.50
N ALA A 516 5.99 -26.42 -14.81
CA ALA A 516 5.68 -27.70 -15.44
C ALA A 516 4.32 -27.72 -16.17
N ALA A 517 3.34 -26.99 -15.65
CA ALA A 517 2.04 -26.79 -16.31
C ALA A 517 2.18 -25.88 -17.54
N GLY A 518 2.89 -24.75 -17.42
CA GLY A 518 3.08 -23.78 -18.50
C GLY A 518 3.92 -24.32 -19.65
N TYR A 519 5.06 -24.97 -19.37
CA TYR A 519 5.92 -25.54 -20.40
C TYR A 519 5.41 -26.87 -20.96
N GLY A 520 4.67 -27.64 -20.16
CA GLY A 520 4.04 -28.88 -20.62
C GLY A 520 2.76 -28.65 -21.45
N GLY A 521 2.09 -27.51 -21.25
CA GLY A 521 0.91 -27.11 -21.99
C GLY A 521 1.20 -26.33 -23.28
N PRO A 522 0.15 -25.97 -24.05
CA PRO A 522 0.29 -25.08 -25.20
C PRO A 522 0.84 -23.71 -24.79
N PRO A 523 1.69 -23.07 -25.61
CA PRO A 523 2.10 -23.46 -26.95
C PRO A 523 3.32 -24.41 -27.00
N HIS A 524 3.98 -24.68 -25.88
CA HIS A 524 5.28 -25.35 -25.87
C HIS A 524 5.18 -26.86 -26.01
N GLY A 525 4.30 -27.51 -25.24
CA GLY A 525 4.09 -28.96 -25.28
C GLY A 525 5.34 -29.78 -24.91
N LEU A 526 6.24 -29.26 -24.08
CA LEU A 526 7.49 -29.93 -23.72
C LEU A 526 7.20 -31.18 -22.87
N GLY A 527 7.93 -32.25 -23.15
CA GLY A 527 7.86 -33.50 -22.40
C GLY A 527 9.24 -34.06 -22.09
N GLY A 528 9.31 -35.00 -21.14
CA GLY A 528 10.53 -35.73 -20.82
C GLY A 528 11.73 -34.84 -20.50
N GLY A 529 12.89 -35.14 -21.11
CA GLY A 529 14.14 -34.40 -20.89
C GLY A 529 14.05 -32.89 -21.15
N GLU A 530 13.29 -32.46 -22.17
CA GLU A 530 13.15 -31.04 -22.51
C GLU A 530 12.45 -30.25 -21.40
N LEU A 531 11.38 -30.82 -20.85
CA LEU A 531 10.67 -30.23 -19.72
C LEU A 531 11.56 -30.22 -18.47
N TRP A 532 12.34 -31.28 -18.24
CA TRP A 532 13.28 -31.36 -17.12
C TRP A 532 14.35 -30.27 -17.16
N GLU A 533 14.98 -30.08 -18.32
CA GLU A 533 15.98 -29.02 -18.50
C GLU A 533 15.36 -27.64 -18.31
N LYS A 534 14.15 -27.42 -18.85
CA LYS A 534 13.47 -26.13 -18.68
C LYS A 534 13.09 -25.86 -17.22
N LEU A 535 12.65 -26.87 -16.49
CA LEU A 535 12.40 -26.74 -15.04
C LEU A 535 13.68 -26.43 -14.27
N SER A 536 14.82 -26.98 -14.68
CA SER A 536 16.09 -26.70 -14.02
C SER A 536 16.50 -25.23 -14.13
N GLU A 537 16.13 -24.53 -15.20
CA GLU A 537 16.38 -23.08 -15.35
C GLU A 537 15.64 -22.24 -14.30
N THR A 538 14.55 -22.75 -13.72
CA THR A 538 13.82 -22.06 -12.65
C THR A 538 14.50 -22.18 -11.28
N LEU A 539 15.48 -23.09 -11.15
CA LEU A 539 16.24 -23.31 -9.93
C LEU A 539 17.40 -22.33 -9.81
N PRO A 540 17.72 -21.85 -8.59
CA PRO A 540 18.89 -21.02 -8.38
C PRO A 540 20.17 -21.79 -8.73
N GLY A 541 20.87 -21.35 -9.78
CA GLY A 541 22.10 -21.98 -10.25
C GLY A 541 21.91 -23.24 -11.10
N GLY A 542 20.70 -23.55 -11.55
CA GLY A 542 20.44 -24.67 -12.46
C GLY A 542 20.61 -26.07 -11.87
N THR A 543 20.71 -26.18 -10.55
CA THR A 543 20.93 -27.45 -9.84
C THR A 543 19.88 -27.67 -8.76
N VAL A 544 19.55 -28.93 -8.51
CA VAL A 544 18.52 -29.31 -7.54
C VAL A 544 19.08 -29.18 -6.12
N PRO A 545 18.40 -28.45 -5.22
CA PRO A 545 18.93 -28.18 -3.87
C PRO A 545 18.86 -29.38 -2.92
N ASP A 546 17.81 -30.21 -3.03
CA ASP A 546 17.53 -31.30 -2.08
C ASP A 546 16.78 -32.47 -2.72
N ALA A 547 16.70 -33.60 -2.01
CA ALA A 547 16.09 -34.83 -2.47
C ALA A 547 14.56 -34.73 -2.67
N ASP A 548 13.86 -33.93 -1.88
CA ASP A 548 12.40 -33.77 -1.98
C ASP A 548 12.03 -32.96 -3.22
N THR A 549 12.78 -31.89 -3.49
CA THR A 549 12.69 -31.10 -4.74
C THR A 549 12.96 -31.99 -5.95
N LEU A 550 13.96 -32.88 -5.87
CA LEU A 550 14.25 -33.83 -6.95
C LEU A 550 13.07 -34.78 -7.23
N VAL A 551 12.46 -35.32 -6.18
CA VAL A 551 11.28 -36.19 -6.29
C VAL A 551 10.07 -35.44 -6.86
N ALA A 552 9.86 -34.19 -6.45
CA ALA A 552 8.79 -33.35 -6.97
C ALA A 552 8.98 -33.07 -8.47
N MET A 553 10.17 -32.61 -8.88
CA MET A 553 10.49 -32.42 -10.30
C MET A 553 10.31 -33.70 -11.10
N TRP A 554 10.76 -34.84 -10.57
CA TRP A 554 10.64 -36.13 -11.26
C TRP A 554 9.17 -36.48 -11.53
N ARG A 555 8.32 -36.30 -10.53
CA ARG A 555 6.87 -36.54 -10.65
C ARG A 555 6.19 -35.57 -11.59
N LEU A 556 6.62 -34.31 -11.63
CA LEU A 556 6.08 -33.34 -12.58
C LEU A 556 6.38 -33.72 -14.03
N VAL A 557 7.54 -34.32 -14.31
CA VAL A 557 7.95 -34.65 -15.69
C VAL A 557 7.51 -36.05 -16.11
N TRP A 558 7.75 -37.06 -15.29
CA TRP A 558 7.52 -38.47 -15.63
C TRP A 558 6.49 -39.17 -14.74
N ASP A 559 5.86 -38.46 -13.80
CA ASP A 559 4.97 -39.03 -12.78
C ASP A 559 5.63 -40.25 -12.08
N ASN A 560 5.07 -41.45 -12.24
CA ASN A 560 5.62 -42.70 -11.70
C ASN A 560 6.47 -43.49 -12.71
N GLY A 561 6.70 -42.90 -13.89
CA GLY A 561 7.46 -43.44 -15.01
C GLY A 561 8.97 -43.37 -14.84
N ARG A 562 9.67 -43.65 -15.95
CA ARG A 562 11.14 -43.59 -16.06
C ARG A 562 11.54 -42.67 -17.23
N PRO A 563 12.63 -41.91 -17.10
CA PRO A 563 13.19 -41.16 -18.23
C PRO A 563 13.66 -42.12 -19.33
N ALA A 564 13.65 -41.63 -20.57
CA ALA A 564 14.30 -42.33 -21.67
C ALA A 564 15.82 -42.32 -21.45
N ASN A 565 16.54 -43.31 -21.99
CA ASN A 565 18.00 -43.40 -21.81
C ASN A 565 18.74 -42.14 -22.31
N ALA A 566 18.21 -41.47 -23.34
CA ALA A 566 18.73 -40.21 -23.86
C ALA A 566 18.61 -39.04 -22.87
N ASP A 567 17.60 -39.05 -21.98
CA ASP A 567 17.34 -37.99 -21.01
C ASP A 567 18.16 -38.16 -19.71
N VAL A 568 18.58 -39.40 -19.40
CA VAL A 568 19.26 -39.73 -18.14
C VAL A 568 20.53 -38.89 -17.89
N PRO A 569 21.40 -38.60 -18.88
CA PRO A 569 22.54 -37.71 -18.66
C PRO A 569 22.15 -36.33 -18.15
N ALA A 570 21.06 -35.74 -18.69
CA ALA A 570 20.56 -34.43 -18.25
C ALA A 570 20.01 -34.51 -16.82
N VAL A 571 19.29 -35.59 -16.49
CA VAL A 571 18.80 -35.86 -15.13
C VAL A 571 19.94 -35.96 -14.13
N VAL A 572 20.99 -36.71 -14.45
CA VAL A 572 22.17 -36.88 -13.57
C VAL A 572 22.96 -35.59 -13.43
N ARG A 573 23.05 -34.78 -14.47
CA ARG A 573 23.72 -33.48 -14.45
C ARG A 573 23.02 -32.48 -13.53
N VAL A 574 21.69 -32.36 -13.66
CA VAL A 574 20.87 -31.41 -12.88
C VAL A 574 20.64 -31.88 -11.45
N GLY A 575 20.33 -33.17 -11.26
CA GLY A 575 20.03 -33.76 -9.97
C GLY A 575 21.26 -34.16 -9.17
N THR A 576 22.44 -34.24 -9.78
CA THR A 576 23.67 -34.86 -9.23
C THR A 576 23.51 -36.35 -8.86
N PRO A 577 24.56 -37.16 -9.01
CA PRO A 577 24.55 -38.57 -8.63
C PRO A 577 24.14 -38.87 -7.18
N ARG A 578 24.53 -38.01 -6.22
CA ARG A 578 24.32 -38.26 -4.78
C ARG A 578 22.86 -38.05 -4.39
N LEU A 579 22.25 -36.94 -4.79
CA LEU A 579 20.85 -36.66 -4.47
C LEU A 579 19.92 -37.69 -5.13
N ILE A 580 20.25 -38.21 -6.32
CA ILE A 580 19.46 -39.28 -6.96
C ILE A 580 19.40 -40.55 -6.08
N VAL A 581 20.49 -40.87 -5.39
CA VAL A 581 20.56 -42.00 -4.45
C VAL A 581 19.79 -41.68 -3.18
N GLU A 582 19.97 -40.49 -2.60
CA GLU A 582 19.24 -40.03 -1.41
C GLU A 582 17.73 -39.99 -1.63
N ALA A 583 17.29 -39.52 -2.80
CA ALA A 583 15.89 -39.49 -3.26
C ALA A 583 15.32 -40.88 -3.59
N LYS A 584 16.13 -41.96 -3.48
CA LYS A 584 15.74 -43.34 -3.81
C LYS A 584 15.28 -43.53 -5.26
N LEU A 585 15.73 -42.66 -6.17
CA LEU A 585 15.41 -42.72 -7.61
C LEU A 585 16.43 -43.55 -8.41
N ALA A 586 17.58 -43.88 -7.81
CA ALA A 586 18.65 -44.64 -8.47
C ALA A 586 18.19 -45.94 -9.15
N ASN A 587 17.25 -46.68 -8.55
CA ASN A 587 16.70 -47.92 -9.10
C ASN A 587 16.04 -47.73 -10.48
N ARG A 588 15.48 -46.54 -10.75
CA ARG A 588 14.86 -46.22 -12.04
C ARG A 588 15.90 -45.96 -13.14
N LEU A 589 17.15 -45.66 -12.77
CA LEU A 589 18.25 -45.36 -13.68
C LEU A 589 19.25 -46.52 -13.84
N LEU A 590 19.13 -47.61 -13.07
CA LEU A 590 20.00 -48.78 -13.20
C LEU A 590 20.07 -49.38 -14.63
N PRO A 591 18.99 -49.38 -15.44
CA PRO A 591 19.10 -49.84 -16.83
C PRO A 591 20.12 -49.05 -17.67
N TRP A 592 20.27 -47.74 -17.40
CA TRP A 592 21.26 -46.89 -18.07
C TRP A 592 22.70 -47.25 -17.68
N LEU A 593 22.92 -47.73 -16.45
CA LEU A 593 24.23 -48.21 -15.99
C LEU A 593 24.72 -49.43 -16.80
N VAL A 594 23.80 -50.32 -17.16
CA VAL A 594 24.13 -51.60 -17.82
C VAL A 594 24.12 -51.50 -19.34
N ALA A 595 23.27 -50.63 -19.91
CA ALA A 595 23.14 -50.43 -21.35
C ALA A 595 23.13 -48.94 -21.73
N PRO A 596 24.24 -48.20 -21.47
CA PRO A 596 24.36 -46.82 -21.91
C PRO A 596 24.53 -46.73 -23.43
N GLU A 597 24.07 -45.63 -24.01
CA GLU A 597 24.40 -45.28 -25.41
C GLU A 597 25.87 -44.86 -25.57
N GLN A 598 26.41 -44.20 -24.53
CA GLN A 598 27.80 -43.81 -24.44
C GLN A 598 28.26 -43.74 -22.98
N VAL A 599 29.53 -44.03 -22.73
CA VAL A 599 30.11 -43.86 -21.38
C VAL A 599 30.54 -42.41 -21.21
N SER A 600 29.71 -41.62 -20.53
CA SER A 600 29.96 -40.21 -20.23
C SER A 600 30.57 -39.99 -18.83
N PRO A 601 31.09 -38.80 -18.51
CA PRO A 601 31.51 -38.45 -17.15
C PRO A 601 30.37 -38.58 -16.12
N GLU A 602 29.15 -38.23 -16.51
CA GLU A 602 27.94 -38.34 -15.68
C GLU A 602 27.66 -39.80 -15.31
N LEU A 603 27.85 -40.74 -16.25
CA LEU A 603 27.67 -42.17 -16.00
C LEU A 603 28.67 -42.70 -14.95
N VAL A 604 29.93 -42.25 -15.02
CA VAL A 604 30.95 -42.61 -14.03
C VAL A 604 30.62 -42.00 -12.67
N GLY A 605 30.16 -40.75 -12.64
CA GLY A 605 29.68 -40.10 -11.42
C GLY A 605 28.50 -40.85 -10.78
N PHE A 606 27.53 -41.26 -11.60
CA PHE A 606 26.39 -42.08 -11.18
C PHE A 606 26.85 -43.44 -10.64
N ALA A 607 27.69 -44.16 -11.38
CA ALA A 607 28.28 -45.44 -10.95
C ALA A 607 28.96 -45.32 -9.57
N ARG A 608 29.73 -44.24 -9.35
CA ARG A 608 30.38 -43.98 -8.06
C ARG A 608 29.36 -43.77 -6.95
N ALA A 609 28.31 -42.99 -7.17
CA ALA A 609 27.30 -42.71 -6.14
C ALA A 609 26.50 -43.96 -5.78
N VAL A 610 26.05 -44.75 -6.78
CA VAL A 610 25.24 -45.95 -6.50
C VAL A 610 26.01 -47.04 -5.75
N LEU A 611 27.33 -47.12 -5.91
CA LEU A 611 28.18 -48.04 -5.13
C LEU A 611 28.16 -47.76 -3.63
N HIS A 612 27.90 -46.52 -3.22
CA HIS A 612 27.94 -46.10 -1.82
C HIS A 612 26.57 -46.06 -1.14
N GLY A 613 25.46 -46.17 -1.88
CA GLY A 613 24.13 -45.97 -1.28
C GLY A 613 22.94 -46.69 -1.93
N ALA A 614 23.11 -47.42 -3.03
CA ALA A 614 22.02 -48.18 -3.65
C ALA A 614 22.16 -49.69 -3.43
N LEU A 615 21.02 -50.38 -3.32
CA LEU A 615 20.97 -51.85 -3.34
C LEU A 615 21.16 -52.34 -4.77
N LEU A 616 22.42 -52.56 -5.15
CA LEU A 616 22.80 -53.09 -6.46
C LEU A 616 22.75 -54.64 -6.48
N GLY A 617 22.25 -55.19 -7.59
CA GLY A 617 22.46 -56.59 -7.94
C GLY A 617 23.94 -56.88 -8.21
N SER A 618 24.30 -58.16 -8.35
CA SER A 618 25.69 -58.58 -8.59
C SER A 618 26.27 -57.97 -9.87
N ARG A 619 25.49 -57.99 -10.95
CA ARG A 619 25.86 -57.48 -12.26
C ARG A 619 26.01 -55.96 -12.27
N GLU A 620 25.02 -55.23 -11.74
CA GLU A 620 25.08 -53.75 -11.67
C GLU A 620 26.24 -53.28 -10.81
N ARG A 621 26.53 -53.98 -9.70
CA ARG A 621 27.68 -53.70 -8.85
C ARG A 621 28.99 -53.92 -9.59
N ALA A 622 29.13 -55.03 -10.31
CA ALA A 622 30.32 -55.31 -11.11
C ALA A 622 30.52 -54.26 -12.22
N THR A 623 29.46 -53.88 -12.92
CA THR A 623 29.49 -52.83 -13.95
C THR A 623 29.90 -51.46 -13.38
N ALA A 624 29.31 -51.04 -12.26
CA ALA A 624 29.67 -49.78 -11.62
C ALA A 624 31.14 -49.80 -11.13
N GLN A 625 31.59 -50.90 -10.53
CA GLN A 625 32.99 -51.06 -10.10
C GLN A 625 33.95 -51.01 -11.28
N LEU A 626 33.59 -51.62 -12.41
CA LEU A 626 34.40 -51.60 -13.63
C LEU A 626 34.54 -50.17 -14.19
N LEU A 627 33.42 -49.43 -14.27
CA LEU A 627 33.41 -48.04 -14.74
C LEU A 627 34.26 -47.12 -13.84
N VAL A 628 34.11 -47.23 -12.53
CA VAL A 628 34.85 -46.43 -11.55
C VAL A 628 36.33 -46.79 -11.59
N LEU A 629 36.68 -48.08 -11.60
CA LEU A 629 38.06 -48.55 -11.67
C LEU A 629 38.79 -48.03 -12.90
N CYS A 630 38.17 -48.11 -14.08
CA CYS A 630 38.79 -47.64 -15.32
C CYS A 630 38.91 -46.11 -15.37
N ALA A 631 37.94 -45.37 -14.82
CA ALA A 631 38.04 -43.93 -14.69
C ALA A 631 39.13 -43.50 -13.69
N ASP A 632 39.24 -44.19 -12.57
CA ASP A 632 40.28 -43.95 -11.56
C ASP A 632 41.68 -44.24 -12.12
N THR A 633 41.82 -45.34 -12.87
CA THR A 633 43.05 -45.68 -13.59
C THR A 633 43.40 -44.60 -14.62
N MET A 634 42.42 -44.09 -15.37
CA MET A 634 42.61 -42.99 -16.32
C MET A 634 43.10 -41.70 -15.64
N SER A 635 42.66 -41.45 -14.41
CA SER A 635 43.09 -40.30 -13.60
C SER A 635 44.39 -40.53 -12.81
N GLY A 636 44.96 -41.74 -12.85
CA GLY A 636 46.15 -42.12 -12.09
C GLY A 636 45.93 -42.35 -10.59
N THR A 637 44.68 -42.41 -10.12
CA THR A 637 44.38 -42.63 -8.69
C THR A 637 44.53 -44.09 -8.27
N VAL A 638 44.41 -45.02 -9.21
CA VAL A 638 44.63 -46.46 -8.99
C VAL A 638 45.85 -46.92 -9.80
N PRO A 639 46.84 -47.58 -9.16
CA PRO A 639 47.99 -48.14 -9.86
C PRO A 639 47.58 -49.14 -10.94
N LEU A 640 48.23 -49.07 -12.09
CA LEU A 640 47.85 -49.84 -13.28
C LEU A 640 47.83 -51.36 -13.02
N ALA A 641 48.82 -51.83 -12.26
CA ALA A 641 48.92 -53.19 -11.76
C ALA A 641 47.64 -53.72 -11.08
N ALA A 642 47.09 -52.95 -10.15
CA ALA A 642 45.90 -53.32 -9.40
C ALA A 642 44.64 -53.24 -10.29
N ALA A 643 44.64 -52.31 -11.25
CA ALA A 643 43.55 -52.18 -12.21
C ALA A 643 43.46 -53.42 -13.13
N VAL A 644 44.57 -53.83 -13.76
CA VAL A 644 44.56 -54.95 -14.72
C VAL A 644 44.17 -56.29 -14.09
N GLU A 645 44.55 -56.53 -12.82
CA GLU A 645 44.15 -57.73 -12.07
C GLU A 645 42.64 -57.78 -11.82
N ARG A 646 42.02 -56.62 -11.54
CA ARG A 646 40.60 -56.52 -11.20
C ARG A 646 39.68 -56.43 -12.42
N VAL A 647 40.13 -55.82 -13.53
CA VAL A 647 39.31 -55.61 -14.73
C VAL A 647 38.79 -56.94 -15.30
N GLY A 648 39.63 -57.98 -15.36
CA GLY A 648 39.21 -59.30 -15.88
C GLY A 648 38.09 -59.94 -15.04
N VAL A 649 38.25 -59.90 -13.71
CA VAL A 649 37.25 -60.44 -12.76
C VAL A 649 35.94 -59.64 -12.85
N LEU A 650 36.02 -58.31 -12.82
CA LEU A 650 34.85 -57.44 -12.88
C LEU A 650 34.11 -57.57 -14.22
N ARG A 651 34.85 -57.71 -15.33
CA ARG A 651 34.26 -57.97 -16.64
C ARG A 651 33.45 -59.26 -16.64
N ALA A 652 34.02 -60.38 -16.17
CA ALA A 652 33.33 -61.66 -16.13
C ALA A 652 32.05 -61.61 -15.26
N LEU A 653 32.05 -60.83 -14.17
CA LEU A 653 30.88 -60.63 -13.31
C LEU A 653 29.84 -59.66 -13.88
N ALA A 654 30.24 -58.77 -14.79
CA ALA A 654 29.36 -57.76 -15.40
C ALA A 654 28.71 -58.24 -16.71
N GLU A 655 29.14 -59.38 -17.26
CA GLU A 655 28.62 -59.92 -18.51
C GLU A 655 27.11 -60.27 -18.42
N PRO A 656 26.34 -60.06 -19.52
CA PRO A 656 26.78 -59.52 -20.81
C PRO A 656 26.98 -57.99 -20.78
N LEU A 657 28.04 -57.48 -21.41
CA LEU A 657 28.28 -56.03 -21.56
C LEU A 657 27.73 -55.54 -22.90
N SER A 658 27.06 -54.39 -22.90
CA SER A 658 26.70 -53.74 -24.17
C SER A 658 27.95 -53.26 -24.89
N GLU A 659 27.92 -53.24 -26.22
CA GLU A 659 29.06 -52.79 -27.04
C GLU A 659 29.50 -51.35 -26.67
N PRO A 660 28.61 -50.37 -26.50
CA PRO A 660 29.01 -49.00 -26.12
C PRO A 660 29.66 -48.94 -24.72
N LEU A 661 29.16 -49.73 -23.77
CA LEU A 661 29.71 -49.81 -22.42
C LEU A 661 31.14 -50.36 -22.45
N TRP A 662 31.36 -51.51 -23.13
CA TRP A 662 32.69 -52.09 -23.21
C TRP A 662 33.66 -51.18 -23.96
N ARG A 663 33.23 -50.58 -25.09
CA ARG A 663 34.07 -49.64 -25.84
C ARG A 663 34.49 -48.44 -24.98
N GLY A 664 33.57 -47.88 -24.20
CA GLY A 664 33.87 -46.74 -23.32
C GLY A 664 34.73 -47.08 -22.10
N VAL A 665 34.59 -48.30 -21.55
CA VAL A 665 35.47 -48.85 -20.52
C VAL A 665 36.88 -49.07 -21.08
N ALA A 666 36.97 -49.71 -22.24
CA ALA A 666 38.22 -49.98 -22.95
C ALA A 666 38.96 -48.69 -23.30
N ALA A 667 38.26 -47.66 -23.79
CA ALA A 667 38.85 -46.36 -24.09
C ALA A 667 39.46 -45.68 -22.86
N ARG A 668 38.76 -45.68 -21.72
CA ARG A 668 39.28 -45.09 -20.47
C ARG A 668 40.49 -45.85 -19.95
N LEU A 669 40.42 -47.18 -19.94
CA LEU A 669 41.53 -48.02 -19.53
C LEU A 669 42.76 -47.82 -20.44
N ALA A 670 42.54 -47.73 -21.76
CA ALA A 670 43.56 -47.42 -22.76
C ALA A 670 44.25 -46.07 -22.53
N VAL A 671 43.49 -45.02 -22.19
CA VAL A 671 44.07 -43.72 -21.84
C VAL A 671 44.89 -43.80 -20.56
N GLY A 672 44.41 -44.51 -19.53
CA GLY A 672 45.19 -44.76 -18.31
C GLY A 672 46.49 -45.51 -18.59
N LEU A 673 46.42 -46.57 -19.39
CA LEU A 673 47.58 -47.35 -19.86
C LEU A 673 48.58 -46.48 -20.64
N ALA A 674 48.10 -45.60 -21.51
CA ALA A 674 48.94 -44.75 -22.35
C ALA A 674 49.65 -43.64 -21.55
N ARG A 675 48.98 -43.08 -20.54
CA ARG A 675 49.51 -42.00 -19.67
C ARG A 675 50.33 -42.52 -18.48
N ALA A 676 50.29 -43.82 -18.22
CA ALA A 676 51.06 -44.43 -17.15
C ALA A 676 52.56 -44.31 -17.41
N GLU A 677 53.33 -44.22 -16.33
CA GLU A 677 54.79 -44.19 -16.40
C GLU A 677 55.32 -45.45 -17.14
N PRO A 678 56.32 -45.33 -18.01
CA PRO A 678 56.93 -46.46 -18.70
C PRO A 678 57.39 -47.61 -17.80
N SER A 679 57.71 -47.31 -16.52
CA SER A 679 58.00 -48.34 -15.51
C SER A 679 56.80 -49.18 -15.09
N GLU A 680 55.58 -48.65 -15.15
CA GLU A 680 54.36 -49.40 -14.86
C GLU A 680 53.92 -50.24 -16.05
N VAL A 681 53.98 -49.67 -17.26
CA VAL A 681 53.61 -50.36 -18.50
C VAL A 681 54.52 -51.56 -18.78
N SER A 682 55.81 -51.45 -18.44
CA SER A 682 56.79 -52.54 -18.59
C SER A 682 56.69 -53.66 -17.56
N GLN A 683 55.78 -53.57 -16.58
CA GLN A 683 55.55 -54.67 -15.64
C GLN A 683 54.95 -55.87 -16.37
N LEU A 684 55.51 -57.07 -16.14
CA LEU A 684 55.13 -58.30 -16.82
C LEU A 684 53.61 -58.58 -16.79
N ARG A 685 52.94 -58.29 -15.67
CA ARG A 685 51.49 -58.46 -15.53
C ARG A 685 50.66 -57.56 -16.45
N VAL A 686 51.10 -56.32 -16.67
CA VAL A 686 50.43 -55.36 -17.56
C VAL A 686 50.64 -55.79 -19.02
N VAL A 687 51.87 -56.16 -19.37
CA VAL A 687 52.19 -56.68 -20.70
C VAL A 687 51.41 -57.96 -21.00
N ARG A 688 51.30 -58.88 -20.01
CA ARG A 688 50.48 -60.10 -20.15
C ARG A 688 49.01 -59.76 -20.39
N PHE A 689 48.45 -58.82 -19.63
CA PHE A 689 47.06 -58.38 -19.79
C PHE A 689 46.81 -57.83 -21.21
N LEU A 690 47.68 -56.95 -21.70
CA LEU A 690 47.60 -56.38 -23.05
C LEU A 690 47.79 -57.44 -24.14
N ALA A 691 48.75 -58.37 -23.97
CA ALA A 691 49.00 -59.43 -24.94
C ALA A 691 47.76 -60.30 -25.18
N THR A 692 46.97 -60.55 -24.14
CA THR A 692 45.73 -61.35 -24.19
C THR A 692 44.45 -60.51 -24.34
N ALA A 693 44.56 -59.19 -24.49
CA ALA A 693 43.40 -58.31 -24.58
C ALA A 693 42.61 -58.51 -25.88
N ASP A 694 41.32 -58.19 -25.86
CA ASP A 694 40.50 -58.24 -27.07
C ASP A 694 40.82 -57.10 -28.05
N ARG A 695 40.30 -57.25 -29.27
CA ARG A 695 40.53 -56.28 -30.36
C ARG A 695 40.04 -54.87 -30.03
N ALA A 696 38.97 -54.73 -29.24
CA ALA A 696 38.42 -53.42 -28.90
C ALA A 696 39.38 -52.66 -27.99
N LEU A 697 39.87 -53.29 -26.91
CA LEU A 697 40.85 -52.67 -26.01
C LEU A 697 42.17 -52.35 -26.70
N LEU A 698 42.68 -53.25 -27.54
CA LEU A 698 43.94 -53.03 -28.26
C LEU A 698 43.86 -51.87 -29.26
N ARG A 699 42.72 -51.71 -29.93
CA ARG A 699 42.47 -50.59 -30.84
C ARG A 699 42.45 -49.26 -30.09
N GLU A 700 41.75 -49.19 -28.95
CA GLU A 700 41.73 -47.97 -28.12
C GLU A 700 43.11 -47.67 -27.51
N TYR A 701 43.85 -48.70 -27.06
CA TYR A 701 45.20 -48.56 -26.53
C TYR A 701 46.15 -47.98 -27.57
N ARG A 702 46.14 -48.51 -28.79
CA ARG A 702 46.90 -47.96 -29.92
C ARG A 702 46.60 -46.48 -30.13
N SER A 703 45.32 -46.13 -30.22
CA SER A 703 44.86 -44.75 -30.45
C SER A 703 45.33 -43.80 -29.34
N ALA A 704 45.19 -44.23 -28.08
CA ALA A 704 45.57 -43.46 -26.90
C ALA A 704 47.10 -43.25 -26.80
N VAL A 705 47.90 -44.28 -27.05
CA VAL A 705 49.37 -44.20 -27.02
C VAL A 705 49.88 -43.26 -28.12
N LEU A 706 49.39 -43.42 -29.36
CA LEU A 706 49.77 -42.53 -30.46
C LEU A 706 49.40 -41.08 -30.13
N SER A 707 48.19 -40.86 -29.63
CA SER A 707 47.69 -39.53 -29.26
C SER A 707 48.45 -38.90 -28.09
N HIS A 708 48.99 -39.70 -27.16
CA HIS A 708 49.76 -39.22 -26.00
C HIS A 708 51.22 -38.91 -26.37
N TYR A 709 51.88 -39.85 -27.05
CA TYR A 709 53.33 -39.76 -27.29
C TYR A 709 53.72 -39.01 -28.55
N LEU A 710 52.83 -38.85 -29.54
CA LEU A 710 53.12 -38.04 -30.73
C LEU A 710 52.87 -36.54 -30.53
N GLN A 711 52.46 -36.12 -29.33
CA GLN A 711 52.47 -34.73 -28.93
C GLN A 711 53.93 -34.28 -28.73
N GLY A 712 54.35 -33.20 -29.41
CA GLY A 712 55.77 -32.79 -29.46
C GLY A 712 56.46 -32.62 -28.11
N ALA A 713 55.72 -32.21 -27.06
CA ALA A 713 56.22 -32.12 -25.70
C ALA A 713 56.54 -33.49 -25.09
N THR A 714 55.62 -34.46 -25.18
CA THR A 714 55.80 -35.83 -24.68
C THR A 714 56.88 -36.57 -25.46
N THR A 715 56.93 -36.40 -26.80
CA THR A 715 57.98 -37.02 -27.61
C THR A 715 59.36 -36.46 -27.24
N GLY A 716 59.46 -35.15 -26.98
CA GLY A 716 60.70 -34.51 -26.53
C GLY A 716 61.14 -35.01 -25.14
N ALA A 717 60.20 -35.13 -24.19
CA ALA A 717 60.48 -35.68 -22.87
C ALA A 717 60.95 -37.14 -22.93
N LEU A 718 60.31 -37.96 -23.78
CA LEU A 718 60.70 -39.35 -23.99
C LEU A 718 62.11 -39.44 -24.61
N ALA A 719 62.44 -38.58 -25.58
CA ALA A 719 63.76 -38.54 -26.21
C ALA A 719 64.88 -38.17 -25.21
N GLN A 720 64.58 -37.38 -24.19
CA GLN A 720 65.53 -37.00 -23.14
C GLN A 720 65.72 -38.09 -22.07
N CYS A 721 64.93 -39.18 -22.08
CA CYS A 721 64.99 -40.24 -21.08
C CYS A 721 65.24 -41.62 -21.71
N PRO A 722 66.52 -42.00 -21.95
CA PRO A 722 66.90 -43.30 -22.53
C PRO A 722 66.33 -44.52 -21.79
N ARG A 723 66.16 -44.39 -20.46
CA ARG A 723 65.59 -45.42 -19.59
C ARG A 723 64.15 -45.78 -19.97
N ASP A 724 63.35 -44.78 -20.33
CA ASP A 724 61.93 -44.97 -20.63
C ASP A 724 61.71 -45.50 -22.04
N VAL A 725 62.55 -45.09 -22.99
CA VAL A 725 62.64 -45.71 -24.33
C VAL A 725 62.98 -47.21 -24.20
N ALA A 726 63.98 -47.56 -23.38
CA ALA A 726 64.36 -48.96 -23.15
C ALA A 726 63.20 -49.79 -22.56
N ARG A 727 62.44 -49.21 -21.62
CA ARG A 727 61.29 -49.88 -20.97
C ARG A 727 60.12 -50.12 -21.93
N LEU A 728 59.77 -49.13 -22.74
CA LEU A 728 58.72 -49.28 -23.75
C LEU A 728 59.14 -50.24 -24.86
N PHE A 729 60.41 -50.17 -25.31
CA PHE A 729 60.96 -51.13 -26.26
C PHE A 729 60.88 -52.56 -25.71
N TYR A 730 61.28 -52.76 -24.46
CA TYR A 730 61.17 -54.06 -23.79
C TYR A 730 59.71 -54.53 -23.72
N ALA A 731 58.80 -53.69 -23.25
CA ALA A 731 57.38 -54.02 -23.11
C ALA A 731 56.73 -54.42 -24.45
N TRP A 732 57.04 -53.70 -25.53
CA TRP A 732 56.46 -53.94 -26.85
C TRP A 732 57.20 -55.00 -27.69
N SER A 733 58.40 -55.41 -27.26
CA SER A 733 59.16 -56.47 -27.93
C SER A 733 59.06 -57.83 -27.20
N LEU A 734 58.44 -57.86 -26.02
CA LEU A 734 58.24 -59.07 -25.24
C LEU A 734 57.25 -60.02 -25.94
N ARG A 735 57.74 -61.22 -26.30
CA ARG A 735 56.89 -62.30 -26.81
C ARG A 735 56.26 -63.03 -25.62
N MET A 736 54.93 -63.11 -25.63
CA MET A 736 54.14 -63.74 -24.59
C MET A 736 53.35 -64.91 -25.16
N ASP A 737 53.27 -66.01 -24.41
CA ASP A 737 52.42 -67.14 -24.76
C ASP A 737 50.94 -66.72 -24.67
N GLY A 738 50.17 -67.00 -25.74
CA GLY A 738 48.78 -66.57 -25.88
C GLY A 738 48.59 -65.12 -26.32
N ALA A 739 49.66 -64.44 -26.78
CA ALA A 739 49.54 -63.12 -27.38
C ALA A 739 48.68 -63.14 -28.65
N THR A 740 47.74 -62.21 -28.77
CA THR A 740 46.88 -62.06 -29.95
C THR A 740 47.65 -61.48 -31.14
N ASP A 741 47.26 -61.82 -32.36
CA ASP A 741 47.83 -61.23 -33.58
C ASP A 741 47.68 -59.70 -33.61
N THR A 742 46.57 -59.20 -33.07
CA THR A 742 46.30 -57.77 -32.95
C THR A 742 47.31 -57.08 -32.02
N TRP A 743 47.75 -57.72 -30.93
CA TRP A 743 48.79 -57.18 -30.06
C TRP A 743 50.14 -57.09 -30.78
N GLN A 744 50.50 -58.11 -31.56
CA GLN A 744 51.73 -58.10 -32.35
C GLN A 744 51.74 -56.97 -33.39
N GLN A 745 50.61 -56.76 -34.07
CA GLN A 745 50.46 -55.65 -35.00
C GLN A 745 50.56 -54.30 -34.30
N VAL A 746 49.81 -54.09 -33.19
CA VAL A 746 49.82 -52.83 -32.43
C VAL A 746 51.22 -52.51 -31.91
N THR A 747 51.95 -53.47 -31.35
CA THR A 747 53.31 -53.26 -30.84
C THR A 747 54.35 -52.99 -31.92
N LEU A 748 54.21 -53.56 -33.12
CA LEU A 748 55.03 -53.21 -34.28
C LEU A 748 54.80 -51.75 -34.69
N GLU A 749 53.54 -51.34 -34.81
CA GLU A 749 53.17 -49.97 -35.16
C GLU A 749 53.63 -48.96 -34.10
N LEU A 750 53.40 -49.23 -32.81
CA LEU A 750 53.83 -48.35 -31.72
C LEU A 750 55.35 -48.22 -31.63
N ARG A 751 56.13 -49.29 -31.84
CA ARG A 751 57.59 -49.19 -31.91
C ARG A 751 58.05 -48.30 -33.05
N ARG A 752 57.51 -48.52 -34.26
CA ARG A 752 57.86 -47.72 -35.43
C ARG A 752 57.47 -46.24 -35.24
N ASP A 753 56.24 -45.99 -34.84
CA ASP A 753 55.67 -44.63 -34.88
C ASP A 753 56.03 -43.82 -33.63
N VAL A 754 56.04 -44.42 -32.43
CA VAL A 754 56.34 -43.71 -31.17
C VAL A 754 57.83 -43.72 -30.87
N LEU A 755 58.47 -44.89 -30.82
CA LEU A 755 59.90 -44.96 -30.51
C LEU A 755 60.74 -44.39 -31.67
N GLY A 756 60.35 -44.63 -32.92
CA GLY A 756 61.01 -44.01 -34.08
C GLY A 756 60.96 -42.47 -34.03
N ALA A 757 59.81 -41.88 -33.67
CA ALA A 757 59.69 -40.43 -33.52
C ALA A 757 60.48 -39.86 -32.34
N ALA A 758 60.66 -40.63 -31.26
CA ALA A 758 61.54 -40.26 -30.15
C ALA A 758 63.02 -40.33 -30.57
N LEU A 759 63.44 -41.44 -31.20
CA LEU A 759 64.80 -41.65 -31.70
C LEU A 759 65.27 -40.52 -32.63
N GLY A 760 64.42 -40.07 -33.54
CA GLY A 760 64.73 -38.96 -34.44
C GLY A 760 65.00 -37.62 -33.75
N ARG A 761 64.70 -37.51 -32.44
CA ARG A 761 64.97 -36.34 -31.59
C ARG A 761 66.05 -36.59 -30.52
N MET A 762 66.55 -37.82 -30.39
CA MET A 762 67.60 -38.17 -29.44
C MET A 762 68.97 -37.74 -29.97
N GLY A 763 69.86 -37.30 -29.08
CA GLY A 763 71.27 -37.12 -29.42
C GLY A 763 72.04 -38.44 -29.40
N ASP A 764 73.27 -38.41 -29.96
CA ASP A 764 74.14 -39.59 -30.05
C ASP A 764 74.54 -40.17 -28.68
N GLN A 765 74.49 -39.36 -27.61
CA GLN A 765 74.78 -39.81 -26.26
C GLN A 765 73.58 -40.57 -25.68
N GLU A 766 72.38 -39.98 -25.74
CA GLU A 766 71.15 -40.58 -25.25
C GLU A 766 70.86 -41.91 -25.95
N LEU A 767 71.09 -41.98 -27.28
CA LEU A 767 70.88 -43.19 -28.07
C LEU A 767 71.83 -44.34 -27.67
N ARG A 768 73.07 -44.02 -27.25
CA ARG A 768 74.04 -45.00 -26.74
C ARG A 768 73.71 -45.50 -25.33
N GLU A 769 72.95 -44.74 -24.55
CA GLU A 769 72.57 -45.11 -23.18
C GLU A 769 71.36 -46.06 -23.11
N VAL A 770 70.49 -46.10 -24.13
CA VAL A 770 69.29 -46.96 -24.15
C VAL A 770 69.58 -48.45 -23.86
N PRO A 771 70.58 -49.11 -24.51
CA PRO A 771 70.85 -50.53 -24.28
C PRO A 771 71.29 -50.85 -22.85
N ALA A 772 71.88 -49.88 -22.13
CA ALA A 772 72.34 -50.05 -20.74
C ALA A 772 71.18 -50.14 -19.73
N HIS A 773 69.99 -49.69 -20.14
CA HIS A 773 68.76 -49.72 -19.34
C HIS A 773 67.81 -50.87 -19.67
N LEU A 774 68.11 -51.66 -20.71
CA LEU A 774 67.42 -52.93 -20.94
C LEU A 774 67.73 -53.91 -19.79
N PRO A 775 66.83 -54.86 -19.47
CA PRO A 775 67.06 -55.83 -18.40
C PRO A 775 68.43 -56.52 -18.55
N ARG A 776 69.33 -56.29 -17.59
CA ARG A 776 70.80 -56.49 -17.69
C ARG A 776 71.27 -57.94 -17.88
N THR A 777 70.38 -58.92 -17.99
CA THR A 777 70.72 -60.36 -17.98
C THR A 777 70.53 -61.10 -19.31
N ASP A 778 70.27 -60.40 -20.42
CA ASP A 778 70.08 -61.07 -21.72
C ASP A 778 70.77 -60.30 -22.86
N GLU A 779 71.92 -60.80 -23.33
CA GLU A 779 72.59 -60.33 -24.57
C GLU A 779 71.61 -60.28 -25.76
N LYS A 780 70.60 -61.14 -25.72
CA LYS A 780 69.47 -61.22 -26.65
C LYS A 780 68.72 -59.90 -26.80
N TRP A 781 68.50 -59.12 -25.74
CA TRP A 781 67.77 -57.84 -25.83
C TRP A 781 68.60 -56.74 -26.46
N GLN A 782 69.91 -56.73 -26.21
CA GLN A 782 70.82 -55.82 -26.89
C GLN A 782 70.90 -56.14 -28.39
N GLN A 783 70.97 -57.42 -28.76
CA GLN A 783 70.91 -57.84 -30.17
C GLN A 783 69.57 -57.47 -30.82
N ALA A 784 68.45 -57.66 -30.12
CA ALA A 784 67.12 -57.28 -30.62
C ALA A 784 66.98 -55.76 -30.82
N TRP A 785 67.53 -54.95 -29.90
CA TRP A 785 67.61 -53.49 -30.05
C TRP A 785 68.45 -53.09 -31.26
N GLN A 786 69.66 -53.64 -31.40
CA GLN A 786 70.56 -53.34 -32.53
C GLN A 786 70.02 -53.82 -33.87
N GLN A 787 69.23 -54.90 -33.88
CA GLN A 787 68.53 -55.35 -35.09
C GLN A 787 67.41 -54.37 -35.45
N TRP A 788 66.57 -54.01 -34.48
CA TRP A 788 65.48 -53.06 -34.71
C TRP A 788 65.96 -51.67 -35.15
N LEU A 789 67.06 -51.16 -34.58
CA LEU A 789 67.69 -49.89 -34.97
C LEU A 789 68.24 -49.92 -36.41
N ARG A 790 68.65 -51.09 -36.92
CA ARG A 790 69.09 -51.25 -38.31
C ARG A 790 67.92 -51.31 -39.29
N ASP A 791 66.77 -51.76 -38.82
CA ASP A 791 65.56 -51.96 -39.62
C ASP A 791 64.61 -50.74 -39.61
N THR A 792 64.89 -49.74 -38.77
CA THR A 792 64.10 -48.50 -38.57
C THR A 792 64.87 -47.30 -39.07
#